data_AF-A0A8H3F6Z0-F1
#
_entry.id   AF-A0A8H3F6Z0-F1
#
_cell.length_a   1.000
_cell.length_b   1.000
_cell.length_c   1.000
_cell.angle_alpha   90.00
_cell.angle_beta   90.00
_cell.angle_gamma   90.00
#
_symmetry.space_group_name_H-M   'P 1'
#
loop_
_entity.id
_entity.type
_entity.pdbx_description
1 polymer ?
#
loop_
_entity_poly.entity_id
_entity_poly.type
_entity_poly.pdbx_seq_one_letter_code
_entity_poly.pdbx_strand_id
1 'polypeptide(L)'
;MMLRSSFSSIVAGWSPAYAAALALVAIQVGIGIVYKIAQKGGSYTFSTSSSITLSEFLKCTLSTFLFYRECQRRHAAKGFAYHVAAASPERLSLDEKDDSRTFSETSTLEEGKDGSEDHFKIPQSPDARGGELTREEFWNYCKNEVPLDTKYGFFQLALLYALINNTIFVAYKLADPGTIQLLKSGITLVTALICGLMVTQYHPDTGASYPISTYSLLIFQTFLSASAGVYNQSLCKKGTASLHGDNQTLYASGAAINLVIHIIMKVLKPDEPSFFTGYNSIGAIMVILSNVFIGLAITAVYKYADAIIKCFATAVSTGILLYLSPILFGAEMSFLVLPGTLVVFISTWLYMEAAPPKPAPNSIPDHAPPTLLSQASERVSAKHWNRQITTGVSTFITIVIIVWLSLGNAHMPDKGAPKVPGADALESNSTVTKLESPFKNTMAFIRINADRPERIPTVMGYEPFFRDVHISMPGLTPNKHQLNLTHDSYEQTFTAYKALGDTMKLILDAPANDSASQIEGIFFFHFDIWLDPMAFAHENFENIWLPDMDGPRYLCMTEKTQDEIMGHWYWFDSGAQHPASDAAREVHDRFGQDFNIKGDEFCAGWADLYYIPRRFFADWIILSTIYASHDVFHELGVASMARIIDMSRRTHPTLPVMTHFGDCWGGCCAGYPKGPEILWKRCGHHLNYMNQEHVKTHYGRLEREAKMLGSNVTEVVRGREDDERMLKELGGLMVEVGGDTGTEDSWSKHW
;
A
#
# COMPACT_ATOMS: atom_id res chain seq x y z
N MET A 1 24.16 19.67 29.92
CA MET A 1 23.90 21.11 29.73
C MET A 1 24.41 21.62 28.37
N MET A 2 25.56 21.16 27.85
CA MET A 2 26.10 21.54 26.53
C MET A 2 25.27 21.06 25.31
N LEU A 3 24.66 19.86 25.34
CA LEU A 3 23.76 19.36 24.28
C LEU A 3 22.49 20.21 24.11
N ARG A 4 22.02 20.88 25.16
CA ARG A 4 20.85 21.77 25.13
C ARG A 4 21.17 23.12 24.48
N SER A 5 22.42 23.55 24.56
CA SER A 5 22.88 24.82 23.97
C SER A 5 23.06 24.73 22.46
N SER A 6 23.58 23.60 21.94
CA SER A 6 23.83 23.43 20.51
C SER A 6 22.54 23.28 19.70
N PHE A 7 21.51 22.59 20.24
CA PHE A 7 20.19 22.51 19.62
C PHE A 7 19.44 23.85 19.65
N SER A 8 19.63 24.63 20.72
CA SER A 8 19.04 25.98 20.84
C SER A 8 19.62 26.97 19.82
N SER A 9 20.92 26.87 19.52
CA SER A 9 21.58 27.76 18.55
C SER A 9 21.23 27.46 17.09
N ILE A 10 20.96 26.18 16.76
CA ILE A 10 20.53 25.78 15.41
C ILE A 10 19.07 26.17 15.13
N VAL A 11 18.19 26.07 16.14
CA VAL A 11 16.78 26.44 16.03
C VAL A 11 16.58 27.97 16.08
N ALA A 12 17.48 28.73 16.70
CA ALA A 12 17.39 30.19 16.82
C ALA A 12 17.54 30.96 15.50
N GLY A 13 18.09 30.33 14.45
CA GLY A 13 18.25 30.95 13.13
C GLY A 13 17.10 30.68 12.14
N TRP A 14 16.12 29.87 12.51
CA TRP A 14 15.06 29.45 11.59
C TRP A 14 13.86 30.38 11.71
N SER A 15 13.32 30.83 10.57
CA SER A 15 12.04 31.51 10.59
C SER A 15 10.96 30.54 11.14
N PRO A 16 9.97 31.02 11.90
CA PRO A 16 8.89 30.19 12.43
C PRO A 16 8.16 29.38 11.33
N ALA A 17 8.16 29.89 10.10
CA ALA A 17 7.62 29.21 8.92
C ALA A 17 8.41 27.96 8.55
N TYR A 18 9.75 28.02 8.54
CA TYR A 18 10.62 26.88 8.23
C TYR A 18 10.52 25.79 9.30
N ALA A 19 10.50 26.16 10.58
CA ALA A 19 10.32 25.20 11.67
C ALA A 19 8.97 24.48 11.58
N ALA A 20 7.89 25.20 11.27
CA ALA A 20 6.57 24.61 11.06
C ALA A 20 6.53 23.66 9.85
N ALA A 21 7.19 24.03 8.75
CA ALA A 21 7.28 23.18 7.55
C ALA A 21 8.04 21.88 7.82
N LEU A 22 9.19 21.94 8.49
CA LEU A 22 10.00 20.75 8.81
C LEU A 22 9.27 19.82 9.80
N ALA A 23 8.60 20.39 10.81
CA ALA A 23 7.76 19.60 11.71
C ALA A 23 6.63 18.89 10.95
N LEU A 24 6.02 19.57 9.97
CA LEU A 24 4.98 18.99 9.13
C LEU A 24 5.52 17.83 8.27
N VAL A 25 6.72 17.96 7.68
CA VAL A 25 7.38 16.86 6.93
C VAL A 25 7.55 15.63 7.81
N ALA A 26 8.17 15.79 8.99
CA ALA A 26 8.45 14.68 9.89
C ALA A 26 7.16 13.96 10.34
N ILE A 27 6.12 14.73 10.67
CA ILE A 27 4.82 14.18 11.09
C ILE A 27 4.14 13.44 9.93
N GLN A 28 4.18 13.96 8.70
CA GLN A 28 3.57 13.32 7.55
C GLN A 28 4.26 12.00 7.17
N VAL A 29 5.60 11.97 7.17
CA VAL A 29 6.36 10.73 6.95
C VAL A 29 6.02 9.70 8.02
N GLY A 30 6.05 10.10 9.30
CA GLY A 30 5.72 9.23 10.42
C GLY A 30 4.29 8.67 10.35
N ILE A 31 3.31 9.50 9.98
CA ILE A 31 1.91 9.07 9.77
C ILE A 31 1.80 7.98 8.72
N GLY A 32 2.45 8.15 7.56
CA GLY A 32 2.40 7.18 6.48
C GLY A 32 2.85 5.80 6.92
N ILE A 33 3.92 5.75 7.72
CA ILE A 33 4.48 4.51 8.27
C ILE A 33 3.57 3.94 9.36
N VAL A 34 3.15 4.76 10.33
CA VAL A 34 2.34 4.34 11.47
C VAL A 34 1.02 3.71 11.05
N TYR A 35 0.33 4.28 10.06
CA TYR A 35 -0.92 3.72 9.55
C TYR A 35 -0.74 2.34 8.91
N LYS A 36 0.43 2.07 8.30
CA LYS A 36 0.72 0.76 7.69
C LYS A 36 1.16 -0.26 8.74
N ILE A 37 2.06 0.11 9.66
CA ILE A 37 2.53 -0.77 10.76
C ILE A 37 1.40 -1.10 11.74
N ALA A 38 0.40 -0.22 11.91
CA ALA A 38 -0.75 -0.48 12.77
C ALA A 38 -1.69 -1.57 12.23
N GLN A 39 -1.51 -2.03 10.99
CA GLN A 39 -2.28 -3.12 10.38
C GLN A 39 -1.71 -4.48 10.77
N LYS A 40 -2.58 -5.45 11.06
CA LYS A 40 -2.25 -6.88 11.16
C LYS A 40 -3.02 -7.63 10.08
N GLY A 41 -2.32 -8.30 9.16
CA GLY A 41 -2.95 -9.02 8.04
C GLY A 41 -3.80 -8.12 7.13
N GLY A 42 -3.40 -6.86 6.90
CA GLY A 42 -4.15 -5.90 6.07
C GLY A 42 -5.39 -5.28 6.72
N SER A 43 -5.67 -5.57 8.01
CA SER A 43 -6.78 -4.98 8.75
C SER A 43 -6.32 -4.32 10.05
N TYR A 44 -7.16 -3.42 10.59
CA TYR A 44 -6.92 -2.77 11.87
C TYR A 44 -7.59 -3.57 12.98
N THR A 45 -6.85 -3.84 14.06
CA THR A 45 -7.33 -4.62 15.22
C THR A 45 -8.15 -3.80 16.22
N PHE A 46 -8.40 -2.52 15.90
CA PHE A 46 -9.15 -1.55 16.69
C PHE A 46 -10.20 -0.88 15.81
N SER A 47 -11.25 -0.32 16.41
CA SER A 47 -12.23 0.45 15.64
C SER A 47 -11.59 1.73 15.10
N THR A 48 -11.57 1.85 13.77
CA THR A 48 -11.01 3.03 13.08
C THR A 48 -11.87 4.26 13.33
N SER A 49 -13.20 4.10 13.32
CA SER A 49 -14.17 5.17 13.58
C SER A 49 -14.07 5.72 15.01
N SER A 50 -13.87 4.87 16.02
CA SER A 50 -13.63 5.32 17.40
C SER A 50 -12.27 6.01 17.55
N SER A 51 -11.23 5.56 16.82
CA SER A 51 -9.89 6.17 16.87
C SER A 51 -9.89 7.61 16.35
N ILE A 52 -10.66 7.90 15.30
CA ILE A 52 -10.85 9.26 14.76
C ILE A 52 -11.58 10.12 15.78
N THR A 53 -12.67 9.59 16.35
CA THR A 53 -13.45 10.29 17.38
C THR A 53 -12.57 10.69 18.57
N LEU A 54 -11.75 9.76 19.07
CA LEU A 54 -10.84 10.03 20.18
C LEU A 54 -9.76 11.05 19.81
N SER A 55 -9.24 11.00 18.58
CA SER A 55 -8.25 11.97 18.08
C SER A 55 -8.82 13.40 18.03
N GLU A 56 -10.04 13.57 17.53
CA GLU A 56 -10.74 14.87 17.52
C GLU A 56 -11.04 15.37 18.93
N PHE A 57 -11.47 14.48 19.82
CA PHE A 57 -11.72 14.83 21.22
C PHE A 57 -10.44 15.30 21.95
N LEU A 58 -9.31 14.61 21.74
CA LEU A 58 -8.02 15.01 22.31
C LEU A 58 -7.54 16.36 21.76
N LYS A 59 -7.69 16.60 20.45
CA LYS A 59 -7.40 17.91 19.84
C LYS A 59 -8.28 19.01 20.43
N CYS A 60 -9.59 18.75 20.58
CA CYS A 60 -10.52 19.68 21.21
C CYS A 60 -10.12 20.00 22.65
N THR A 61 -9.73 18.99 23.43
CA THR A 61 -9.28 19.16 24.82
C THR A 61 -8.03 20.02 24.89
N LEU A 62 -7.05 19.75 24.02
CA LEU A 62 -5.82 20.53 23.95
C LEU A 62 -6.08 21.98 23.51
N SER A 63 -6.92 22.20 22.49
CA SER A 63 -7.30 23.55 22.06
C SER A 63 -8.07 24.31 23.13
N THR A 64 -8.97 23.64 23.87
CA THR A 64 -9.70 24.23 24.99
C THR A 64 -8.74 24.65 26.11
N PHE A 65 -7.75 23.82 26.43
CA PHE A 65 -6.72 24.15 27.43
C PHE A 65 -5.86 25.34 26.99
N LEU A 66 -5.42 25.38 25.73
CA LEU A 66 -4.65 26.51 25.20
C LEU A 66 -5.47 27.79 25.15
N PHE A 67 -6.74 27.70 24.79
CA PHE A 67 -7.67 28.83 24.78
C PHE A 67 -7.94 29.33 26.20
N TYR A 68 -8.13 28.44 27.18
CA TYR A 68 -8.25 28.82 28.59
C TYR A 68 -7.03 29.60 29.08
N ARG A 69 -5.82 29.13 28.78
CA ARG A 69 -4.58 29.84 29.14
C ARG A 69 -4.49 31.22 28.48
N GLU A 70 -4.94 31.34 27.24
CA GLU A 70 -4.99 32.63 26.54
C GLU A 70 -6.02 33.57 27.19
N CYS A 71 -7.23 33.10 27.46
CA CYS A 71 -8.27 33.86 28.16
C CYS A 71 -7.81 34.30 29.55
N GLN A 72 -7.14 33.43 30.30
CA GLN A 72 -6.59 33.76 31.62
C GLN A 72 -5.54 34.87 31.53
N ARG A 73 -4.67 34.87 30.51
CA ARG A 73 -3.73 35.96 30.25
C ARG A 73 -4.44 37.26 29.88
N ARG A 74 -5.45 37.19 29.00
CA ARG A 74 -6.27 38.36 28.62
C ARG A 74 -7.02 38.93 29.83
N HIS A 75 -7.52 38.08 30.72
CA HIS A 75 -8.21 38.47 31.95
C HIS A 75 -7.27 39.16 32.93
N ALA A 76 -6.09 38.57 33.18
CA ALA A 76 -5.06 39.17 34.03
C ALA A 76 -4.59 40.53 33.50
N ALA A 77 -4.43 40.68 32.17
CA ALA A 77 -4.06 41.95 31.54
C ALA A 77 -5.15 43.03 31.67
N LYS A 78 -6.42 42.66 31.53
CA LYS A 78 -7.55 43.59 31.76
C LYS A 78 -7.67 44.02 33.22
N GLY A 79 -7.49 43.09 34.16
CA GLY A 79 -7.45 43.39 35.59
C GLY A 79 -6.31 44.36 35.93
N PHE A 80 -5.12 44.14 35.38
CA PHE A 80 -3.98 45.04 35.54
C PHE A 80 -4.26 46.44 34.95
N ALA A 81 -4.83 46.53 33.74
CA ALA A 81 -5.19 47.81 33.11
C ALA A 81 -6.25 48.57 33.92
N TYR A 82 -7.25 47.88 34.49
CA TYR A 82 -8.26 48.48 35.35
C TYR A 82 -7.64 49.02 36.65
N HIS A 83 -6.73 48.28 37.28
CA HIS A 83 -6.02 48.74 38.47
C HIS A 83 -5.09 49.93 38.20
N VAL A 84 -4.42 49.98 37.05
CA VAL A 84 -3.60 51.12 36.63
C VAL A 84 -4.46 52.36 36.31
N ALA A 85 -5.59 52.18 35.62
CA ALA A 85 -6.54 53.26 35.35
C ALA A 85 -7.21 53.80 36.63
N ALA A 86 -7.50 52.93 37.60
CA ALA A 86 -8.03 53.33 38.90
C ALA A 86 -6.99 54.04 39.79
N ALA A 87 -5.69 53.83 39.55
CA ALA A 87 -4.60 54.42 40.31
C ALA A 87 -4.16 55.81 39.82
N SER A 88 -4.68 56.31 38.68
CA SER A 88 -4.31 57.64 38.14
C SER A 88 -5.54 58.37 37.57
N PRO A 89 -6.34 59.07 38.41
CA PRO A 89 -7.58 59.72 37.99
C PRO A 89 -7.39 61.05 37.24
N GLU A 90 -6.20 61.65 37.29
CA GLU A 90 -5.93 62.96 36.69
C GLU A 90 -5.14 62.85 35.40
N ARG A 91 -5.86 62.76 34.28
CA ARG A 91 -5.59 63.39 32.96
C ARG A 91 -6.54 62.79 31.93
N LEU A 92 -7.82 63.13 32.06
CA LEU A 92 -8.81 62.89 31.02
C LEU A 92 -9.58 64.19 30.82
N SER A 93 -8.99 65.08 30.03
CA SER A 93 -9.70 66.21 29.42
C SER A 93 -8.98 66.68 28.16
N LEU A 94 -9.73 66.69 27.05
CA LEU A 94 -9.50 67.41 25.78
C LEU A 94 -8.39 66.79 24.88
N ASP A 95 -8.54 66.58 23.57
CA ASP A 95 -9.52 67.02 22.58
C ASP A 95 -9.59 66.01 21.42
N GLU A 96 -10.77 65.96 20.81
CA GLU A 96 -11.03 65.39 19.50
C GLU A 96 -10.34 66.24 18.43
N LYS A 97 -9.32 65.70 17.74
CA LYS A 97 -8.94 66.14 16.39
C LYS A 97 -8.11 65.12 15.63
N ASP A 98 -8.62 64.85 14.45
CA ASP A 98 -8.05 64.18 13.29
C ASP A 98 -6.65 64.74 12.96
N ASP A 99 -5.64 63.86 12.83
CA ASP A 99 -4.66 63.95 11.73
C ASP A 99 -3.71 62.75 11.69
N SER A 100 -3.64 62.19 10.49
CA SER A 100 -2.61 61.29 9.98
C SER A 100 -1.17 61.75 10.28
N ARG A 101 -0.32 60.85 10.80
CA ARG A 101 1.13 60.81 10.50
C ARG A 101 1.81 59.53 10.97
N THR A 102 2.40 58.86 9.99
CA THR A 102 3.37 57.78 10.02
C THR A 102 4.54 58.07 10.97
N PHE A 103 4.96 57.11 11.80
CA PHE A 103 6.32 57.08 12.33
C PHE A 103 6.93 55.69 12.20
N SER A 104 8.03 55.67 11.46
CA SER A 104 8.84 54.53 11.02
C SER A 104 9.72 54.01 12.16
N GLU A 105 9.97 52.70 12.17
CA GLU A 105 11.09 52.11 12.90
C GLU A 105 12.43 52.52 12.26
N THR A 106 13.32 53.10 13.07
CA THR A 106 14.79 52.96 13.05
C THR A 106 15.27 53.61 14.37
N SER A 107 16.29 53.20 15.12
CA SER A 107 17.53 52.53 14.78
C SER A 107 18.29 52.19 16.08
N THR A 108 19.20 51.22 15.98
CA THR A 108 20.55 51.17 16.60
C THR A 108 20.73 51.28 18.11
N LEU A 109 21.28 50.20 18.66
CA LEU A 109 22.11 50.16 19.86
C LEU A 109 23.30 51.12 19.72
N GLU A 110 23.43 52.08 20.65
CA GLU A 110 24.70 52.71 20.98
C GLU A 110 24.91 52.67 22.50
N GLU A 111 26.12 52.29 22.90
CA GLU A 111 26.61 52.35 24.28
C GLU A 111 26.91 53.79 24.68
N GLY A 112 26.48 54.19 25.89
CA GLY A 112 26.88 55.45 26.51
C GLY A 112 26.63 55.42 28.01
N LYS A 113 27.73 55.38 28.78
CA LYS A 113 27.77 55.68 30.23
C LYS A 113 27.45 57.15 30.47
N ASP A 114 26.56 57.48 31.40
CA ASP A 114 26.89 58.23 32.63
C ASP A 114 25.69 58.26 33.59
N GLY A 115 25.96 58.37 34.89
CA GLY A 115 25.00 58.13 35.97
C GLY A 115 24.12 59.32 36.35
N SER A 116 22.94 59.00 36.89
CA SER A 116 22.40 59.63 38.10
C SER A 116 21.27 58.77 38.64
N GLU A 117 21.44 58.26 39.85
CA GLU A 117 20.42 57.51 40.58
C GLU A 117 19.32 58.46 41.07
N ASP A 118 18.12 58.32 40.54
CA ASP A 118 16.91 58.75 41.24
C ASP A 118 15.94 57.55 41.33
N HIS A 119 15.91 56.96 42.53
CA HIS A 119 15.06 55.84 42.90
C HIS A 119 13.57 56.21 42.86
N PHE A 120 12.91 56.03 41.72
CA PHE A 120 11.45 55.90 41.71
C PHE A 120 11.06 54.48 42.15
N LYS A 121 10.86 54.32 43.47
CA LYS A 121 10.33 53.07 44.05
C LYS A 121 8.89 52.87 43.58
N ILE A 122 8.70 51.92 42.65
CA ILE A 122 7.39 51.30 42.40
C ILE A 122 6.93 50.67 43.72
N PRO A 123 5.71 50.96 44.24
CA PRO A 123 5.20 50.29 45.42
C PRO A 123 5.03 48.79 45.12
N GLN A 124 5.82 47.94 45.79
CA GLN A 124 5.56 46.52 45.87
C GLN A 124 4.35 46.29 46.80
N SER A 125 3.15 46.29 46.20
CA SER A 125 1.99 45.63 46.80
C SER A 125 2.00 44.14 46.39
N PRO A 126 1.91 43.19 47.33
CA PRO A 126 1.94 41.76 47.00
C PRO A 126 0.64 41.20 46.40
N ASP A 127 -0.43 42.00 46.26
CA ASP A 127 -1.79 41.49 45.98
C ASP A 127 -2.37 41.85 44.60
N ALA A 128 -1.55 42.23 43.62
CA ALA A 128 -2.02 42.45 42.25
C ALA A 128 -1.99 41.16 41.38
N ARG A 129 -2.34 40.00 41.95
CA ARG A 129 -2.67 38.81 41.14
C ARG A 129 -4.12 38.94 40.69
N GLY A 130 -4.33 39.40 39.45
CA GLY A 130 -5.65 39.34 38.82
C GLY A 130 -6.27 37.95 39.02
N GLY A 131 -7.47 37.89 39.58
CA GLY A 131 -8.11 36.65 40.02
C GLY A 131 -8.18 35.58 38.93
N GLU A 132 -8.23 34.31 39.35
CA GLU A 132 -8.44 33.18 38.45
C GLU A 132 -9.76 33.35 37.68
N LEU A 133 -9.72 33.05 36.38
CA LEU A 133 -10.89 33.15 35.50
C LEU A 133 -11.96 32.16 35.97
N THR A 134 -13.16 32.64 36.25
CA THR A 134 -14.26 31.77 36.68
C THR A 134 -14.76 30.92 35.51
N ARG A 135 -15.46 29.81 35.83
CA ARG A 135 -16.03 28.91 34.80
C ARG A 135 -17.07 29.61 33.92
N GLU A 136 -17.87 30.50 34.50
CA GLU A 136 -18.91 31.24 33.77
C GLU A 136 -18.31 32.26 32.81
N GLU A 137 -17.27 32.97 33.23
CA GLU A 137 -16.53 33.90 32.37
C GLU A 137 -15.84 33.17 31.22
N PHE A 138 -15.19 32.03 31.49
CA PHE A 138 -14.60 31.23 30.43
C PHE A 138 -15.64 30.70 29.44
N TRP A 139 -16.79 30.25 29.94
CA TRP A 139 -17.91 29.83 29.07
C TRP A 139 -18.43 30.97 28.19
N ASN A 140 -18.48 32.19 28.72
CA ASN A 140 -18.82 33.38 27.95
C ASN A 140 -17.77 33.68 26.87
N TYR A 141 -16.48 33.52 27.16
CA TYR A 141 -15.42 33.57 26.15
C TYR A 141 -15.66 32.53 25.04
N CYS A 142 -15.87 31.25 25.38
CA CYS A 142 -16.13 30.20 24.38
C CYS A 142 -17.38 30.49 23.52
N LYS A 143 -18.44 31.05 24.11
CA LYS A 143 -19.66 31.40 23.38
C LYS A 143 -19.46 32.57 22.41
N ASN A 144 -18.70 33.59 22.81
CA ASN A 144 -18.67 34.87 22.10
C ASN A 144 -17.42 35.08 21.23
N GLU A 145 -16.34 34.31 21.42
CA GLU A 145 -15.09 34.48 20.67
C GLU A 145 -15.27 34.23 19.16
N VAL A 146 -16.01 33.18 18.79
CA VAL A 146 -16.25 32.82 17.39
C VAL A 146 -17.67 33.23 16.98
N PRO A 147 -17.83 34.09 15.95
CA PRO A 147 -19.12 34.49 15.41
C PRO A 147 -19.95 33.28 14.94
N LEU A 148 -21.27 33.39 15.02
CA LEU A 148 -22.16 32.29 14.66
C LEU A 148 -21.94 31.83 13.20
N ASP A 149 -21.76 32.75 12.26
CA ASP A 149 -21.54 32.41 10.85
C ASP A 149 -20.24 31.63 10.63
N THR A 150 -19.17 32.01 11.34
CA THR A 150 -17.90 31.30 11.32
C THR A 150 -18.02 29.91 11.96
N LYS A 151 -18.83 29.73 13.02
CA LYS A 151 -19.12 28.42 13.61
C LYS A 151 -19.77 27.46 12.61
N TYR A 152 -20.72 27.94 11.79
CA TYR A 152 -21.29 27.11 10.72
C TYR A 152 -20.24 26.73 9.67
N GLY A 153 -19.33 27.65 9.34
CA GLY A 153 -18.21 27.34 8.46
C GLY A 153 -17.30 26.25 9.03
N PHE A 154 -16.94 26.33 10.31
CA PHE A 154 -16.15 25.30 10.97
C PHE A 154 -16.88 23.96 11.06
N PHE A 155 -18.21 23.96 11.24
CA PHE A 155 -19.00 22.72 11.19
C PHE A 155 -18.95 22.06 9.80
N GLN A 156 -19.10 22.84 8.71
CA GLN A 156 -18.97 22.31 7.35
C GLN A 156 -17.56 21.81 7.06
N LEU A 157 -16.55 22.51 7.55
CA LEU A 157 -15.16 22.07 7.46
C LEU A 157 -14.92 20.77 8.25
N ALA A 158 -15.54 20.61 9.41
CA ALA A 158 -15.48 19.37 10.19
C ALA A 158 -16.07 18.16 9.44
N LEU A 159 -17.12 18.35 8.64
CA LEU A 159 -17.67 17.29 7.78
C LEU A 159 -16.68 16.85 6.69
N LEU A 160 -15.97 17.81 6.07
CA LEU A 160 -14.91 17.50 5.10
C LEU A 160 -13.77 16.73 5.77
N TYR A 161 -13.33 17.15 6.97
CA TYR A 161 -12.31 16.41 7.71
C TYR A 161 -12.78 15.05 8.19
N ALA A 162 -14.05 14.88 8.56
CA ALA A 162 -14.62 13.57 8.88
C ALA A 162 -14.55 12.63 7.67
N LEU A 163 -14.88 13.11 6.47
CA LEU A 163 -14.71 12.34 5.23
C LEU A 163 -13.24 11.97 5.02
N ILE A 164 -12.32 12.94 5.05
CA ILE A 164 -10.89 12.71 4.83
C ILE A 164 -10.32 11.70 5.82
N ASN A 165 -10.66 11.82 7.11
CA ASN A 165 -10.14 10.98 8.18
C ASN A 165 -10.76 9.58 8.20
N ASN A 166 -11.98 9.37 7.69
CA ASN A 166 -12.55 8.03 7.59
C ASN A 166 -12.07 7.30 6.32
N THR A 167 -11.96 8.01 5.19
CA THR A 167 -11.50 7.40 3.93
C THR A 167 -10.01 7.09 3.92
N ILE A 168 -9.19 7.76 4.73
CA ILE A 168 -7.75 7.48 4.83
C ILE A 168 -7.45 6.05 5.29
N PHE A 169 -8.26 5.49 6.20
CA PHE A 169 -8.07 4.11 6.66
C PHE A 169 -8.31 3.11 5.53
N VAL A 170 -9.28 3.40 4.64
CA VAL A 170 -9.54 2.61 3.43
C VAL A 170 -8.37 2.77 2.45
N ALA A 171 -7.90 4.00 2.23
CA ALA A 171 -6.75 4.27 1.36
C ALA A 171 -5.50 3.48 1.78
N TYR A 172 -5.13 3.47 3.06
CA TYR A 172 -3.95 2.73 3.55
C TYR A 172 -4.11 1.20 3.54
N LYS A 173 -5.33 0.68 3.39
CA LYS A 173 -5.56 -0.75 3.10
C LYS A 173 -5.30 -1.07 1.63
N LEU A 174 -5.68 -0.16 0.73
CA LEU A 174 -5.66 -0.37 -0.73
C LEU A 174 -4.35 0.03 -1.40
N ALA A 175 -3.61 0.99 -0.83
CA ALA A 175 -2.40 1.55 -1.43
C ALA A 175 -1.30 1.73 -0.39
N ASP A 176 -0.06 1.81 -0.88
CA ASP A 176 1.10 2.07 -0.05
C ASP A 176 1.22 3.57 0.34
N PRO A 177 1.93 3.89 1.43
CA PRO A 177 2.07 5.28 1.88
C PRO A 177 2.70 6.22 0.84
N GLY A 178 3.61 5.70 0.02
CA GLY A 178 4.24 6.43 -1.07
C GLY A 178 3.21 6.92 -2.08
N THR A 179 2.40 6.01 -2.64
CA THR A 179 1.39 6.33 -3.65
C THR A 179 0.31 7.28 -3.14
N ILE A 180 -0.16 7.07 -1.90
CA ILE A 180 -1.17 7.93 -1.27
C ILE A 180 -0.67 9.37 -1.17
N GLN A 181 0.56 9.55 -0.67
CA GLN A 181 1.14 10.88 -0.51
C GLN A 181 1.50 11.51 -1.84
N LEU A 182 1.97 10.70 -2.78
CA LEU A 182 2.25 11.07 -4.15
C LEU A 182 1.01 11.66 -4.84
N LEU A 183 -0.13 10.96 -4.82
CA LEU A 183 -1.38 11.48 -5.39
C LEU A 183 -1.95 12.69 -4.64
N LYS A 184 -1.73 12.79 -3.33
CA LYS A 184 -2.11 13.99 -2.55
C LYS A 184 -1.24 15.20 -2.85
N SER A 185 0.03 14.98 -3.18
CA SER A 185 0.97 16.05 -3.51
C SER A 185 0.73 16.65 -4.91
N GLY A 186 0.09 15.92 -5.83
CA GLY A 186 -0.14 16.32 -7.22
C GLY A 186 -0.95 17.60 -7.47
N ILE A 187 -1.58 18.18 -6.44
CA ILE A 187 -2.37 19.41 -6.54
C ILE A 187 -1.48 20.64 -6.83
N THR A 188 -0.18 20.57 -6.56
CA THR A 188 0.67 21.78 -6.49
C THR A 188 1.21 22.27 -7.83
N LEU A 189 1.12 21.49 -8.91
CA LEU A 189 1.52 21.89 -10.26
C LEU A 189 0.89 20.93 -11.29
N VAL A 190 -0.24 21.34 -11.86
CA VAL A 190 -1.22 20.45 -12.51
C VAL A 190 -0.67 19.70 -13.75
N THR A 191 0.34 20.19 -14.44
CA THR A 191 0.73 19.59 -15.73
C THR A 191 2.00 18.73 -15.65
N ALA A 192 3.06 19.19 -14.96
CA ALA A 192 4.32 18.45 -14.88
C ALA A 192 4.28 17.30 -13.85
N LEU A 193 3.55 17.48 -12.75
CA LEU A 193 3.43 16.46 -11.70
C LEU A 193 2.52 15.32 -12.14
N ILE A 194 1.42 15.58 -12.86
CA ILE A 194 0.54 14.50 -13.35
C ILE A 194 1.28 13.56 -14.30
N CYS A 195 2.15 14.08 -15.18
CA CYS A 195 2.99 13.24 -16.02
C CYS A 195 3.99 12.41 -15.18
N GLY A 196 4.64 13.01 -14.18
CA GLY A 196 5.52 12.28 -13.25
C GLY A 196 4.77 11.24 -12.41
N LEU A 197 3.54 11.53 -12.01
CA LEU A 197 2.64 10.65 -11.26
C LEU A 197 2.24 9.42 -12.08
N MET A 198 1.84 9.62 -13.33
CA MET A 198 1.52 8.53 -14.24
C MET A 198 2.74 7.67 -14.53
N VAL A 199 3.90 8.30 -14.74
CA VAL A 199 5.17 7.58 -15.00
C VAL A 199 5.62 6.77 -13.78
N THR A 200 5.51 7.30 -12.57
CA THR A 200 5.91 6.58 -11.32
C THR A 200 4.97 5.44 -10.93
N GLN A 201 3.73 5.44 -11.40
CA GLN A 201 2.70 4.45 -11.08
C GLN A 201 2.38 3.51 -12.27
N TYR A 202 3.18 3.60 -13.33
CA TYR A 202 3.08 2.76 -14.51
C TYR A 202 4.14 1.67 -14.48
N HIS A 203 3.68 0.43 -14.62
CA HIS A 203 4.51 -0.74 -14.85
C HIS A 203 4.38 -1.18 -16.31
N PRO A 204 5.49 -1.49 -17.00
CA PRO A 204 5.44 -1.94 -18.39
C PRO A 204 4.63 -3.22 -18.58
N ASP A 205 4.63 -4.10 -17.58
CA ASP A 205 4.10 -5.47 -17.68
C ASP A 205 2.62 -5.60 -17.26
N THR A 206 2.16 -4.73 -16.34
CA THR A 206 0.81 -4.81 -15.72
C THR A 206 -0.03 -3.55 -15.90
N GLY A 207 0.54 -2.46 -16.44
CA GLY A 207 -0.15 -1.18 -16.57
C GLY A 207 -0.15 -0.37 -15.27
N ALA A 208 -1.32 0.07 -14.79
CA ALA A 208 -1.41 0.90 -13.59
C ALA A 208 -1.29 0.07 -12.30
N SER A 209 -0.51 0.52 -11.31
CA SER A 209 -0.22 -0.25 -10.08
C SER A 209 -1.42 -0.64 -9.22
N TYR A 210 -2.58 0.01 -9.39
CA TYR A 210 -3.77 -0.20 -8.57
C TYR A 210 -5.06 -0.17 -9.42
N PRO A 211 -6.16 -0.77 -8.96
CA PRO A 211 -7.46 -0.65 -9.63
C PRO A 211 -7.93 0.81 -9.75
N ILE A 212 -8.72 1.09 -10.79
CA ILE A 212 -9.29 2.43 -11.05
C ILE A 212 -10.11 2.95 -9.86
N SER A 213 -10.76 2.07 -9.10
CA SER A 213 -11.50 2.42 -7.88
C SER A 213 -10.59 3.03 -6.80
N THR A 214 -9.40 2.47 -6.60
CA THR A 214 -8.38 2.99 -5.68
C THR A 214 -7.93 4.38 -6.12
N TYR A 215 -7.60 4.56 -7.40
CA TYR A 215 -7.25 5.88 -7.93
C TYR A 215 -8.39 6.90 -7.80
N SER A 216 -9.63 6.48 -8.05
CA SER A 216 -10.82 7.34 -7.91
C SER A 216 -11.03 7.79 -6.47
N LEU A 217 -10.85 6.89 -5.50
CA LEU A 217 -10.89 7.21 -4.06
C LEU A 217 -9.78 8.22 -3.69
N LEU A 218 -8.57 8.02 -4.20
CA LEU A 218 -7.43 8.89 -3.92
C LEU A 218 -7.62 10.28 -4.55
N ILE A 219 -8.12 10.37 -5.78
CA ILE A 219 -8.48 11.64 -6.44
C ILE A 219 -9.57 12.37 -5.65
N PHE A 220 -10.61 11.65 -5.22
CA PHE A 220 -11.67 12.22 -4.39
C PHE A 220 -11.13 12.76 -3.05
N GLN A 221 -10.25 12.00 -2.39
CA GLN A 221 -9.61 12.43 -1.15
C GLN A 221 -8.72 13.67 -1.34
N THR A 222 -7.99 13.72 -2.45
CA THR A 222 -7.17 14.85 -2.87
C THR A 222 -8.03 16.10 -3.08
N PHE A 223 -9.17 15.98 -3.79
CA PHE A 223 -10.13 17.08 -3.96
C PHE A 223 -10.71 17.60 -2.63
N LEU A 224 -11.10 16.68 -1.72
CA LEU A 224 -11.59 17.05 -0.39
C LEU A 224 -10.53 17.78 0.42
N SER A 225 -9.28 17.31 0.40
CA SER A 225 -8.15 17.91 1.11
C SER A 225 -7.82 19.32 0.60
N ALA A 226 -7.86 19.53 -0.73
CA ALA A 226 -7.66 20.83 -1.35
C ALA A 226 -8.77 21.81 -0.94
N SER A 227 -10.04 21.39 -1.08
CA SER A 227 -11.21 22.18 -0.74
C SER A 227 -11.23 22.56 0.74
N ALA A 228 -10.99 21.59 1.64
CA ALA A 228 -10.89 21.83 3.07
C ALA A 228 -9.73 22.76 3.41
N GLY A 229 -8.58 22.63 2.75
CA GLY A 229 -7.42 23.50 2.96
C GLY A 229 -7.69 24.97 2.62
N VAL A 230 -8.27 25.23 1.45
CA VAL A 230 -8.64 26.58 1.00
C VAL A 230 -9.74 27.16 1.90
N TYR A 231 -10.74 26.35 2.24
CA TYR A 231 -11.85 26.78 3.09
C TYR A 231 -11.40 27.10 4.51
N ASN A 232 -10.54 26.27 5.10
CA ASN A 232 -9.94 26.51 6.43
C ASN A 232 -9.14 27.82 6.43
N GLN A 233 -8.29 28.03 5.42
CA GLN A 233 -7.54 29.28 5.30
C GLN A 233 -8.46 30.50 5.17
N SER A 234 -9.56 30.39 4.43
CA SER A 234 -10.54 31.47 4.29
C SER A 234 -11.22 31.79 5.62
N LEU A 235 -11.61 30.77 6.40
CA LEU A 235 -12.25 30.95 7.70
C LEU A 235 -11.31 31.59 8.73
N CYS A 236 -10.09 31.07 8.86
CA CYS A 236 -9.10 31.61 9.80
C CYS A 236 -8.65 33.05 9.48
N LYS A 237 -8.75 33.48 8.21
CA LYS A 237 -8.37 34.84 7.78
C LYS A 237 -9.52 35.85 7.81
N LYS A 238 -10.77 35.40 7.94
CA LYS A 238 -11.96 36.27 7.94
C LYS A 238 -12.27 36.92 9.29
N GLY A 239 -11.68 36.44 10.39
CA GLY A 239 -12.00 36.88 11.75
C GLY A 239 -10.80 37.34 12.57
N THR A 240 -11.06 38.14 13.60
CA THR A 240 -10.09 38.52 14.65
C THR A 240 -10.09 37.56 15.85
N ALA A 241 -10.72 36.39 15.70
CA ALA A 241 -10.88 35.41 16.75
C ALA A 241 -9.54 34.75 17.12
N SER A 242 -9.41 34.28 18.36
CA SER A 242 -8.28 33.43 18.73
C SER A 242 -8.25 32.15 17.88
N LEU A 243 -7.08 31.84 17.33
CA LEU A 243 -6.79 30.58 16.65
C LEU A 243 -7.10 29.35 17.54
N HIS A 244 -6.94 29.46 18.86
CA HIS A 244 -7.26 28.38 19.77
C HIS A 244 -8.78 28.20 19.93
N GLY A 245 -9.55 29.30 19.89
CA GLY A 245 -11.01 29.27 19.90
C GLY A 245 -11.62 28.73 18.59
N ASP A 246 -11.03 29.09 17.45
CA ASP A 246 -11.38 28.55 16.13
C ASP A 246 -11.18 27.03 16.08
N ASN A 247 -9.98 26.57 16.49
CA ASN A 247 -9.66 25.15 16.58
C ASN A 247 -10.53 24.39 17.58
N GLN A 248 -10.83 24.99 18.74
CA GLN A 248 -11.75 24.40 19.71
C GLN A 248 -13.12 24.14 19.06
N THR A 249 -13.66 25.11 18.32
CA THR A 249 -14.95 24.99 17.62
C THR A 249 -14.91 23.90 16.54
N LEU A 250 -13.84 23.88 15.74
CA LEU A 250 -13.64 22.90 14.67
C LEU A 250 -13.56 21.47 15.23
N TYR A 251 -12.69 21.22 16.21
CA TYR A 251 -12.46 19.88 16.77
C TYR A 251 -13.64 19.41 17.63
N ALA A 252 -14.35 20.31 18.31
CA ALA A 252 -15.60 19.95 19.00
C ALA A 252 -16.67 19.45 18.01
N SER A 253 -16.83 20.15 16.88
CA SER A 253 -17.73 19.74 15.81
C SER A 253 -17.29 18.40 15.21
N GLY A 254 -16.00 18.23 14.94
CA GLY A 254 -15.42 16.98 14.42
C GLY A 254 -15.61 15.79 15.36
N ALA A 255 -15.41 15.97 16.67
CA ALA A 255 -15.63 14.92 17.65
C ALA A 255 -17.10 14.49 17.72
N ALA A 256 -18.04 15.44 17.69
CA ALA A 256 -19.47 15.15 17.69
C ALA A 256 -19.91 14.39 16.42
N ILE A 257 -19.47 14.85 15.24
CA ILE A 257 -19.78 14.22 13.94
C ILE A 257 -19.26 12.78 13.90
N ASN A 258 -17.99 12.56 14.28
CA ASN A 258 -17.40 11.23 14.24
C ASN A 258 -18.00 10.28 15.29
N LEU A 259 -18.44 10.78 16.44
CA LEU A 259 -19.19 9.98 17.42
C LEU A 259 -20.53 9.51 16.84
N VAL A 260 -21.27 10.40 16.16
CA VAL A 260 -22.53 10.03 15.48
C VAL A 260 -22.28 8.99 14.39
N ILE A 261 -21.22 9.18 13.58
CA ILE A 261 -20.82 8.20 12.56
C ILE A 261 -20.54 6.84 13.20
N HIS A 262 -19.77 6.77 14.30
CA HIS A 262 -19.49 5.52 14.99
C HIS A 262 -20.78 4.85 15.51
N ILE A 263 -21.69 5.61 16.11
CA ILE A 263 -22.98 5.08 16.58
C ILE A 263 -23.79 4.50 15.42
N ILE A 264 -23.89 5.22 14.30
CA ILE A 264 -24.60 4.76 13.11
C ILE A 264 -23.93 3.50 12.54
N MET A 265 -22.60 3.48 12.42
CA MET A 265 -21.84 2.33 11.96
C MET A 265 -22.07 1.11 12.86
N LYS A 266 -22.09 1.28 14.18
CA LYS A 266 -22.34 0.20 15.15
C LYS A 266 -23.77 -0.35 15.07
N VAL A 267 -24.74 0.48 14.67
CA VAL A 267 -26.13 0.06 14.43
C VAL A 267 -26.29 -0.65 13.09
N LEU A 268 -25.62 -0.18 12.04
CA LEU A 268 -25.75 -0.70 10.68
C LEU A 268 -24.87 -1.93 10.39
N LYS A 269 -23.74 -2.08 11.10
CA LYS A 269 -22.78 -3.17 10.93
C LYS A 269 -22.58 -3.92 12.26
N PRO A 270 -23.14 -5.13 12.43
CA PRO A 270 -23.02 -5.91 13.66
C PRO A 270 -21.56 -6.17 14.08
N ASP A 271 -20.66 -6.33 13.11
CA ASP A 271 -19.24 -6.65 13.32
C ASP A 271 -18.34 -5.44 13.59
N GLU A 272 -18.89 -4.21 13.61
CA GLU A 272 -18.10 -3.04 14.00
C GLU A 272 -17.65 -3.19 15.47
N PRO A 273 -16.35 -3.08 15.80
CA PRO A 273 -15.90 -3.23 17.18
C PRO A 273 -16.51 -2.18 18.11
N SER A 274 -16.70 -2.52 19.38
CA SER A 274 -17.17 -1.54 20.37
C SER A 274 -16.17 -0.38 20.53
N PHE A 275 -16.64 0.78 21.00
CA PHE A 275 -15.90 2.03 21.01
C PHE A 275 -14.48 1.98 21.62
N PHE A 276 -14.25 1.14 22.63
CA PHE A 276 -12.93 0.99 23.30
C PHE A 276 -12.23 -0.35 23.01
N THR A 277 -12.66 -1.08 21.98
CA THR A 277 -12.06 -2.37 21.61
C THR A 277 -10.78 -2.17 20.79
N GLY A 278 -9.70 -2.88 21.15
CA GLY A 278 -8.44 -2.92 20.40
C GLY A 278 -7.36 -1.91 20.83
N TYR A 279 -7.62 -1.06 21.83
CA TYR A 279 -6.65 -0.05 22.31
C TYR A 279 -5.50 -0.56 23.17
N ASN A 280 -5.44 -1.87 23.44
CA ASN A 280 -4.24 -2.51 24.00
C ASN A 280 -3.11 -2.60 22.97
N SER A 281 -3.42 -2.36 21.68
CA SER A 281 -2.43 -2.30 20.61
C SER A 281 -1.69 -0.96 20.63
N ILE A 282 -0.36 -1.02 20.66
CA ILE A 282 0.51 0.16 20.50
C ILE A 282 0.21 0.89 19.18
N GLY A 283 -0.15 0.14 18.12
CA GLY A 283 -0.52 0.73 16.82
C GLY A 283 -1.73 1.65 16.89
N ALA A 284 -2.75 1.31 17.69
CA ALA A 284 -3.95 2.13 17.88
C ALA A 284 -3.60 3.48 18.54
N ILE A 285 -2.76 3.42 19.58
CA ILE A 285 -2.29 4.61 20.32
C ILE A 285 -1.45 5.51 19.40
N MET A 286 -0.53 4.92 18.65
CA MET A 286 0.33 5.66 17.71
C MET A 286 -0.52 6.37 16.64
N VAL A 287 -1.52 5.70 16.06
CA VAL A 287 -2.43 6.32 15.07
C VAL A 287 -3.18 7.51 15.68
N ILE A 288 -3.68 7.40 16.91
CA ILE A 288 -4.37 8.51 17.58
C ILE A 288 -3.42 9.69 17.80
N LEU A 289 -2.24 9.45 18.37
CA LEU A 289 -1.25 10.49 18.64
C LEU A 289 -0.83 11.18 17.35
N SER A 290 -0.57 10.41 16.30
CA SER A 290 -0.23 10.93 14.98
C SER A 290 -1.33 11.83 14.41
N ASN A 291 -2.61 11.45 14.53
CA ASN A 291 -3.75 12.29 14.11
C ASN A 291 -3.88 13.58 14.94
N VAL A 292 -3.49 13.56 16.22
CA VAL A 292 -3.43 14.76 17.05
C VAL A 292 -2.31 15.68 16.56
N PHE A 293 -1.11 15.16 16.36
CA PHE A 293 0.06 15.94 15.95
C PHE A 293 -0.11 16.61 14.58
N ILE A 294 -0.70 15.93 13.60
CA ILE A 294 -0.93 16.53 12.28
C ILE A 294 -1.91 17.71 12.35
N GLY A 295 -2.94 17.64 13.19
CA GLY A 295 -3.87 18.76 13.39
C GLY A 295 -3.18 20.00 13.98
N LEU A 296 -2.27 19.78 14.95
CA LEU A 296 -1.46 20.85 15.55
C LEU A 296 -0.44 21.41 14.56
N ALA A 297 0.22 20.55 13.77
CA ALA A 297 1.18 20.97 12.75
C ALA A 297 0.50 21.81 11.66
N ILE A 298 -0.67 21.39 11.18
CA ILE A 298 -1.46 22.15 10.21
C ILE A 298 -1.86 23.53 10.77
N THR A 299 -2.28 23.57 12.03
CA THR A 299 -2.59 24.83 12.73
C THR A 299 -1.37 25.76 12.78
N ALA A 300 -0.20 25.23 13.12
CA ALA A 300 1.04 26.00 13.17
C ALA A 300 1.44 26.51 11.78
N VAL A 301 1.31 25.68 10.74
CA VAL A 301 1.61 26.09 9.36
C VAL A 301 0.65 27.17 8.89
N TYR A 302 -0.64 27.13 9.18
CA TYR A 302 -1.54 28.24 8.80
C TYR A 302 -1.31 29.53 9.59
N LYS A 303 -0.73 29.45 10.80
CA LYS A 303 -0.39 30.61 11.62
C LYS A 303 0.91 31.29 11.17
N TYR A 304 1.93 30.49 10.91
CA TYR A 304 3.30 30.97 10.68
C TYR A 304 3.72 30.92 9.21
N ALA A 305 2.93 30.29 8.35
CA ALA A 305 3.20 30.07 6.94
C ALA A 305 1.91 30.17 6.11
N ASP A 306 1.98 29.85 4.82
CA ASP A 306 0.87 29.85 3.88
C ASP A 306 0.60 28.44 3.32
N ALA A 307 -0.52 28.29 2.59
CA ALA A 307 -0.86 27.03 1.95
C ALA A 307 0.22 26.53 0.98
N ILE A 308 1.05 27.43 0.42
CA ILE A 308 2.16 27.08 -0.46
C ILE A 308 3.24 26.31 0.32
N ILE A 309 3.62 26.77 1.52
CA ILE A 309 4.60 26.08 2.37
C ILE A 309 4.07 24.71 2.85
N LYS A 310 2.77 24.58 3.13
CA LYS A 310 2.14 23.27 3.43
C LYS A 310 2.30 22.30 2.26
N CYS A 311 2.03 22.79 1.07
CA CYS A 311 2.17 22.07 -0.19
C CYS A 311 3.61 21.60 -0.41
N PHE A 312 4.59 22.46 -0.15
CA PHE A 312 6.02 22.12 -0.17
C PHE A 312 6.38 20.99 0.81
N ALA A 313 5.99 21.12 2.08
CA ALA A 313 6.24 20.08 3.09
C ALA A 313 5.64 18.72 2.69
N THR A 314 4.51 18.75 1.98
CA THR A 314 3.84 17.54 1.48
C THR A 314 4.60 16.90 0.31
N ALA A 315 5.15 17.69 -0.60
CA ALA A 315 6.00 17.20 -1.70
C ALA A 315 7.30 16.57 -1.17
N VAL A 316 7.96 17.20 -0.18
CA VAL A 316 9.17 16.65 0.44
C VAL A 316 8.86 15.34 1.19
N SER A 317 7.76 15.30 1.96
CA SER A 317 7.32 14.07 2.63
C SER A 317 7.02 12.95 1.62
N THR A 318 6.46 13.29 0.46
CA THR A 318 6.19 12.34 -0.62
C THR A 318 7.47 11.74 -1.16
N GLY A 319 8.46 12.57 -1.50
CA GLY A 319 9.76 12.11 -1.96
C GLY A 319 10.38 11.12 -0.96
N ILE A 320 10.39 11.45 0.33
CA ILE A 320 10.91 10.57 1.38
C ILE A 320 10.16 9.23 1.42
N LEU A 321 8.81 9.25 1.40
CA LEU A 321 8.00 8.04 1.50
C LEU A 321 8.10 7.15 0.25
N LEU A 322 8.36 7.71 -0.94
CA LEU A 322 8.58 6.91 -2.14
C LEU A 322 9.85 6.06 -2.07
N TYR A 323 10.90 6.53 -1.38
CA TYR A 323 12.09 5.71 -1.12
C TYR A 323 11.90 4.78 0.07
N LEU A 324 11.24 5.27 1.12
CA LEU A 324 11.15 4.56 2.39
C LEU A 324 10.09 3.44 2.36
N SER A 325 9.02 3.58 1.57
CA SER A 325 7.94 2.60 1.47
C SER A 325 8.43 1.25 0.91
N PRO A 326 9.22 1.21 -0.18
CA PRO A 326 9.83 -0.02 -0.69
C PRO A 326 10.82 -0.68 0.28
N ILE A 327 11.64 0.12 0.97
CA ILE A 327 12.62 -0.39 1.95
C ILE A 327 11.93 -1.02 3.18
N LEU A 328 10.86 -0.38 3.69
CA LEU A 328 10.20 -0.81 4.91
C LEU A 328 9.09 -1.84 4.69
N PHE A 329 8.44 -1.82 3.53
CA PHE A 329 7.25 -2.64 3.25
C PHE A 329 7.43 -3.60 2.08
N GLY A 330 8.62 -3.68 1.48
CA GLY A 330 8.92 -4.60 0.37
C GLY A 330 8.15 -4.28 -0.91
N ALA A 331 7.65 -3.05 -1.07
CA ALA A 331 6.97 -2.63 -2.28
C ALA A 331 7.94 -2.61 -3.48
N GLU A 332 7.48 -2.98 -4.67
CA GLU A 332 8.31 -3.01 -5.87
C GLU A 332 8.73 -1.59 -6.28
N MET A 333 10.05 -1.36 -6.38
CA MET A 333 10.61 -0.12 -6.90
C MET A 333 10.51 -0.11 -8.42
N SER A 334 9.54 0.60 -9.00
CA SER A 334 9.58 0.88 -10.44
C SER A 334 10.78 1.78 -10.76
N PHE A 335 11.55 1.43 -11.80
CA PHE A 335 12.69 2.23 -12.27
C PHE A 335 12.30 3.68 -12.62
N LEU A 336 11.03 3.89 -12.96
CA LEU A 336 10.44 5.19 -13.28
C LEU A 336 10.20 6.08 -12.05
N VAL A 337 10.29 5.54 -10.84
CA VAL A 337 10.16 6.31 -9.59
C VAL A 337 11.29 7.34 -9.44
N LEU A 338 12.54 6.97 -9.79
CA LEU A 338 13.72 7.83 -9.66
C LEU A 338 13.66 9.10 -10.53
N PRO A 339 13.41 9.04 -11.86
CA PRO A 339 13.26 10.25 -12.66
C PRO A 339 12.00 11.04 -12.26
N GLY A 340 10.90 10.36 -11.88
CA GLY A 340 9.67 11.03 -11.46
C GLY A 340 9.84 11.86 -10.17
N THR A 341 10.53 11.34 -9.15
CA THR A 341 10.83 12.11 -7.94
C THR A 341 11.75 13.28 -8.23
N LEU A 342 12.76 13.10 -9.09
CA LEU A 342 13.67 14.18 -9.49
C LEU A 342 12.92 15.35 -10.15
N VAL A 343 11.97 15.06 -11.05
CA VAL A 343 11.12 16.08 -11.69
C VAL A 343 10.26 16.80 -10.66
N VAL A 344 9.69 16.09 -9.67
CA VAL A 344 8.90 16.69 -8.58
C VAL A 344 9.75 17.64 -7.75
N PHE A 345 10.95 17.23 -7.35
CA PHE A 345 11.88 18.05 -6.57
C PHE A 345 12.35 19.29 -7.34
N ILE A 346 12.75 19.13 -8.62
CA ILE A 346 13.21 20.23 -9.47
C ILE A 346 12.06 21.23 -9.74
N SER A 347 10.86 20.74 -10.07
CA SER A 347 9.69 21.60 -10.30
C SER A 347 9.35 22.41 -9.05
N THR A 348 9.46 21.78 -7.88
CA THR A 348 9.23 22.43 -6.58
C THR A 348 10.30 23.48 -6.30
N TRP A 349 11.58 23.18 -6.57
CA TRP A 349 12.69 24.11 -6.43
C TRP A 349 12.53 25.34 -7.32
N LEU A 350 12.25 25.15 -8.61
CA LEU A 350 12.06 26.23 -9.58
C LEU A 350 10.88 27.15 -9.23
N TYR A 351 9.78 26.59 -8.70
CA TYR A 351 8.66 27.38 -8.21
C TYR A 351 9.06 28.30 -7.05
N MET A 352 9.95 27.84 -6.16
CA MET A 352 10.42 28.62 -5.01
C MET A 352 11.33 29.78 -5.41
N GLU A 353 12.22 29.58 -6.37
CA GLU A 353 13.04 30.66 -6.92
C GLU A 353 12.21 31.70 -7.69
N ALA A 354 11.10 31.27 -8.31
CA ALA A 354 10.20 32.14 -9.07
C ALA A 354 9.12 32.84 -8.23
N ALA A 355 9.02 32.55 -6.92
CA ALA A 355 7.98 33.13 -6.07
C ALA A 355 8.28 34.61 -5.75
N PRO A 356 7.40 35.57 -6.12
CA PRO A 356 7.63 36.97 -5.82
C PRO A 356 7.58 37.22 -4.30
N PRO A 357 8.40 38.14 -3.77
CA PRO A 357 8.41 38.47 -2.36
C PRO A 357 7.03 38.96 -1.89
N LYS A 358 6.61 38.55 -0.69
CA LYS A 358 5.35 39.02 -0.08
C LYS A 358 5.34 40.55 -0.03
N PRO A 359 4.25 41.23 -0.43
CA PRO A 359 4.13 42.67 -0.24
C PRO A 359 4.27 42.98 1.25
N ALA A 360 5.01 44.05 1.56
CA ALA A 360 5.16 44.53 2.94
C ALA A 360 3.79 44.89 3.55
N PRO A 361 3.62 44.84 4.89
CA PRO A 361 2.32 44.98 5.56
C PRO A 361 1.60 46.32 5.36
N ASN A 362 2.19 47.29 4.66
CA ASN A 362 1.74 48.68 4.62
C ASN A 362 1.25 49.16 3.23
N SER A 363 0.85 48.28 2.32
CA SER A 363 0.07 48.73 1.15
C SER A 363 -1.42 48.65 1.47
N ILE A 364 -2.03 49.83 1.67
CA ILE A 364 -3.48 50.01 1.61
C ILE A 364 -3.97 49.38 0.29
N PRO A 365 -4.90 48.41 0.31
CA PRO A 365 -5.32 47.76 -0.91
C PRO A 365 -6.17 48.73 -1.73
N ASP A 366 -5.62 49.21 -2.84
CA ASP A 366 -6.42 49.80 -3.90
C ASP A 366 -7.48 48.78 -4.35
N HIS A 367 -8.70 49.28 -4.54
CA HIS A 367 -9.89 48.54 -4.92
C HIS A 367 -9.67 47.72 -6.20
N ALA A 368 -9.14 46.50 -6.06
CA ALA A 368 -9.18 45.50 -7.11
C ALA A 368 -10.64 45.07 -7.33
N PRO A 369 -11.14 45.02 -8.58
CA PRO A 369 -12.51 44.60 -8.84
C PRO A 369 -12.71 43.15 -8.36
N PRO A 370 -13.85 42.84 -7.72
CA PRO A 370 -14.11 41.51 -7.19
C PRO A 370 -14.10 40.47 -8.31
N THR A 371 -13.21 39.48 -8.20
CA THR A 371 -13.08 38.35 -9.12
C THR A 371 -14.39 37.55 -9.18
N LEU A 372 -14.71 36.97 -10.35
CA LEU A 372 -15.94 36.19 -10.58
C LEU A 372 -16.19 35.09 -9.53
N LEU A 373 -15.13 34.56 -8.92
CA LEU A 373 -15.20 33.57 -7.83
C LEU A 373 -15.65 34.17 -6.48
N SER A 374 -15.29 35.42 -6.17
CA SER A 374 -15.74 36.07 -4.92
C SER A 374 -17.23 36.39 -4.99
N GLN A 375 -17.70 36.85 -6.16
CA GLN A 375 -19.11 37.11 -6.45
C GLN A 375 -19.96 35.83 -6.46
N ALA A 376 -19.39 34.69 -6.89
CA ALA A 376 -20.06 33.39 -6.80
C ALA A 376 -20.20 32.91 -5.35
N SER A 377 -19.23 33.20 -4.47
CA SER A 377 -19.30 32.81 -3.05
C SER A 377 -20.29 33.64 -2.24
N GLU A 378 -20.47 34.93 -2.58
CA GLU A 378 -21.48 35.79 -1.93
C GLU A 378 -22.91 35.40 -2.31
N ARG A 379 -23.14 34.93 -3.54
CA ARG A 379 -24.48 34.48 -3.99
C ARG A 379 -24.99 33.20 -3.32
N VAL A 380 -24.11 32.39 -2.74
CA VAL A 380 -24.50 31.17 -1.99
C VAL A 380 -24.86 31.48 -0.53
N SER A 381 -24.47 32.67 -0.02
CA SER A 381 -24.71 33.10 1.35
C SER A 381 -25.93 34.03 1.46
N ALA A 382 -27.13 33.57 1.07
CA ALA A 382 -28.34 34.37 1.20
C ALA A 382 -29.61 33.55 1.55
N LYS A 383 -29.71 33.11 2.81
CA LYS A 383 -30.92 33.04 3.67
C LYS A 383 -30.65 32.09 4.84
N HIS A 384 -30.92 32.52 6.07
CA HIS A 384 -30.81 31.68 7.28
C HIS A 384 -31.57 30.34 7.18
N TRP A 385 -32.68 30.30 6.42
CA TRP A 385 -33.46 29.09 6.12
C TRP A 385 -32.69 28.07 5.25
N ASN A 386 -31.84 28.54 4.34
CA ASN A 386 -30.95 27.67 3.55
C ASN A 386 -29.82 27.10 4.41
N ARG A 387 -29.39 27.79 5.48
CA ARG A 387 -28.22 27.39 6.28
C ARG A 387 -28.43 26.07 7.04
N GLN A 388 -29.59 25.91 7.69
CA GLN A 388 -29.91 24.68 8.43
C GLN A 388 -30.14 23.50 7.47
N ILE A 389 -30.82 23.75 6.35
CA ILE A 389 -31.05 22.74 5.31
C ILE A 389 -29.73 22.29 4.68
N THR A 390 -28.87 23.22 4.26
CA THR A 390 -27.54 22.90 3.71
C THR A 390 -26.68 22.14 4.71
N THR A 391 -26.78 22.47 6.00
CA THR A 391 -26.05 21.75 7.06
C THR A 391 -26.58 20.34 7.24
N GLY A 392 -27.90 20.15 7.34
CA GLY A 392 -28.52 18.83 7.44
C GLY A 392 -28.24 17.95 6.22
N VAL A 393 -28.33 18.51 5.01
CA VAL A 393 -28.04 17.80 3.75
C VAL A 393 -26.57 17.42 3.67
N SER A 394 -25.65 18.34 3.98
CA SER A 394 -24.20 18.05 3.98
C SER A 394 -23.85 16.96 5.00
N THR A 395 -24.40 17.01 6.21
CA THR A 395 -24.21 15.96 7.22
C THR A 395 -24.78 14.61 6.77
N PHE A 396 -25.99 14.59 6.20
CA PHE A 396 -26.58 13.38 5.65
C PHE A 396 -25.71 12.78 4.54
N ILE A 397 -25.27 13.60 3.57
CA ILE A 397 -24.39 13.17 2.48
C ILE A 397 -23.07 12.62 3.03
N THR A 398 -22.43 13.30 3.98
CA THR A 398 -21.20 12.84 4.62
C THR A 398 -21.38 11.47 5.28
N ILE A 399 -22.44 11.30 6.06
CA ILE A 399 -22.73 10.02 6.73
C ILE A 399 -22.98 8.93 5.69
N VAL A 400 -23.80 9.20 4.66
CA VAL A 400 -24.09 8.25 3.58
C VAL A 400 -22.81 7.84 2.86
N ILE A 401 -21.92 8.77 2.51
CA ILE A 401 -20.66 8.45 1.84
C ILE A 401 -19.77 7.59 2.73
N ILE A 402 -19.61 7.93 4.02
CA ILE A 402 -18.75 7.17 4.94
C ILE A 402 -19.32 5.77 5.17
N VAL A 403 -20.62 5.66 5.41
CA VAL A 403 -21.31 4.39 5.57
C VAL A 403 -21.23 3.58 4.28
N TRP A 404 -21.47 4.17 3.12
CA TRP A 404 -21.39 3.50 1.82
C TRP A 404 -19.98 3.03 1.48
N LEU A 405 -18.93 3.80 1.79
CA LEU A 405 -17.55 3.35 1.60
C LEU A 405 -17.16 2.27 2.61
N SER A 406 -17.68 2.33 3.84
CA SER A 406 -17.41 1.34 4.89
C SER A 406 -18.16 0.02 4.69
N LEU A 407 -19.40 0.09 4.19
CA LEU A 407 -20.24 -1.07 3.82
C LEU A 407 -19.93 -1.58 2.41
N GLY A 408 -19.52 -0.72 1.48
CA GLY A 408 -19.04 -1.08 0.15
C GLY A 408 -17.73 -1.86 0.21
N ASN A 409 -16.98 -1.76 1.31
CA ASN A 409 -15.90 -2.69 1.64
C ASN A 409 -16.40 -4.08 2.08
N ALA A 410 -17.72 -4.29 2.24
CA ALA A 410 -18.37 -5.59 2.42
C ALA A 410 -19.10 -6.07 1.14
N HIS A 411 -19.33 -5.19 0.15
CA HIS A 411 -19.88 -5.57 -1.15
C HIS A 411 -19.60 -4.49 -2.21
N MET A 412 -18.37 -4.46 -2.71
CA MET A 412 -18.10 -3.96 -4.06
C MET A 412 -17.84 -5.20 -4.92
N PRO A 413 -18.52 -5.35 -6.07
CA PRO A 413 -18.22 -6.43 -6.96
C PRO A 413 -16.79 -6.24 -7.45
N ASP A 414 -15.93 -7.21 -7.15
CA ASP A 414 -14.72 -7.47 -7.91
C ASP A 414 -15.11 -7.63 -9.38
N LYS A 415 -15.24 -6.53 -10.10
CA LYS A 415 -15.07 -6.51 -11.55
C LYS A 415 -13.58 -6.29 -11.77
N GLY A 416 -12.83 -7.34 -11.45
CA GLY A 416 -11.37 -7.36 -11.40
C GLY A 416 -10.82 -8.69 -10.87
N ALA A 417 -11.55 -9.38 -10.00
CA ALA A 417 -11.26 -10.76 -9.61
C ALA A 417 -12.39 -11.70 -10.08
N PRO A 418 -12.09 -12.88 -10.63
CA PRO A 418 -13.10 -13.88 -10.92
C PRO A 418 -13.74 -14.36 -9.61
N LYS A 419 -15.04 -14.11 -9.42
CA LYS A 419 -15.83 -14.75 -8.36
C LYS A 419 -15.97 -16.24 -8.68
N VAL A 420 -15.37 -17.09 -7.83
CA VAL A 420 -15.73 -18.50 -7.68
C VAL A 420 -17.16 -18.57 -7.10
N PRO A 421 -18.06 -19.44 -7.58
CA PRO A 421 -19.37 -19.63 -6.98
C PRO A 421 -19.22 -20.34 -5.63
N GLY A 422 -19.67 -19.70 -4.54
CA GLY A 422 -19.70 -20.33 -3.21
C GLY A 422 -19.58 -19.42 -1.99
N ALA A 423 -19.49 -18.10 -2.15
CA ALA A 423 -19.23 -17.16 -1.04
C ALA A 423 -20.46 -16.41 -0.51
N ASP A 424 -21.66 -16.98 -0.62
CA ASP A 424 -22.88 -16.45 0.01
C ASP A 424 -23.52 -17.50 0.93
N ALA A 425 -22.75 -18.08 1.85
CA ALA A 425 -23.27 -18.86 2.97
C ALA A 425 -22.22 -19.11 4.07
N LEU A 426 -21.70 -18.07 4.74
CA LEU A 426 -21.16 -18.27 6.09
C LEU A 426 -21.09 -16.98 6.92
N GLU A 427 -22.26 -16.46 7.30
CA GLU A 427 -22.43 -15.88 8.62
C GLU A 427 -23.52 -16.67 9.34
N SER A 428 -23.24 -17.05 10.58
CA SER A 428 -24.02 -17.95 11.47
C SER A 428 -23.84 -19.47 11.27
N ASN A 429 -22.63 -19.97 11.46
CA ASN A 429 -22.38 -21.07 12.39
C ASN A 429 -20.89 -21.29 12.55
N SER A 430 -20.45 -21.43 13.80
CA SER A 430 -19.10 -21.85 14.17
C SER A 430 -18.80 -23.25 13.63
N THR A 431 -18.33 -23.34 12.39
CA THR A 431 -17.64 -24.52 11.87
C THR A 431 -16.17 -24.16 11.71
N VAL A 432 -15.36 -24.80 12.54
CA VAL A 432 -13.90 -24.65 12.57
C VAL A 432 -13.32 -24.90 11.17
N THR A 433 -12.77 -23.86 10.53
CA THR A 433 -12.12 -23.99 9.22
C THR A 433 -10.77 -24.70 9.42
N LYS A 434 -10.65 -25.91 8.88
CA LYS A 434 -9.39 -26.65 8.84
C LYS A 434 -8.49 -26.07 7.75
N LEU A 435 -7.19 -25.99 8.00
CA LEU A 435 -6.21 -25.60 6.98
C LEU A 435 -6.10 -26.71 5.93
N GLU A 436 -6.40 -26.40 4.68
CA GLU A 436 -6.29 -27.35 3.56
C GLU A 436 -5.24 -26.88 2.56
N SER A 437 -4.64 -27.83 1.85
CA SER A 437 -3.69 -27.52 0.78
C SER A 437 -4.40 -26.91 -0.44
N PRO A 438 -3.82 -25.91 -1.11
CA PRO A 438 -4.32 -25.41 -2.41
C PRO A 438 -4.45 -26.52 -3.46
N PHE A 439 -3.59 -27.54 -3.39
CA PHE A 439 -3.53 -28.63 -4.35
C PHE A 439 -4.33 -29.88 -3.94
N LYS A 440 -5.27 -29.77 -2.99
CA LYS A 440 -6.08 -30.91 -2.49
C LYS A 440 -6.87 -31.68 -3.56
N ASN A 441 -7.17 -31.03 -4.70
CA ASN A 441 -7.87 -31.62 -5.85
C ASN A 441 -6.97 -31.76 -7.08
N THR A 442 -5.68 -31.46 -6.94
CA THR A 442 -4.70 -31.42 -8.01
C THR A 442 -3.76 -32.60 -7.89
N MET A 443 -3.42 -33.22 -9.02
CA MET A 443 -2.38 -34.24 -9.09
C MET A 443 -1.02 -33.58 -9.33
N ALA A 444 0.02 -33.97 -8.58
CA ALA A 444 1.40 -33.65 -8.92
C ALA A 444 1.92 -34.67 -9.94
N PHE A 445 2.49 -34.21 -11.04
CA PHE A 445 3.21 -35.04 -12.00
C PHE A 445 4.69 -34.70 -11.94
N ILE A 446 5.49 -35.63 -11.41
CA ILE A 446 6.91 -35.38 -11.14
C ILE A 446 7.76 -36.19 -12.10
N ARG A 447 8.54 -35.48 -12.92
CA ARG A 447 9.42 -36.10 -13.92
C ARG A 447 10.84 -36.27 -13.37
N ILE A 448 11.35 -37.50 -13.47
CA ILE A 448 12.75 -37.84 -13.23
C ILE A 448 13.33 -38.37 -14.54
N ASN A 449 14.30 -37.66 -15.12
CA ASN A 449 14.81 -37.99 -16.46
C ASN A 449 15.75 -39.20 -16.52
N ALA A 450 16.16 -39.74 -15.37
CA ALA A 450 17.06 -40.90 -15.29
C ALA A 450 16.53 -41.91 -14.26
N ASP A 451 16.89 -43.18 -14.41
CA ASP A 451 16.57 -44.25 -13.46
C ASP A 451 17.25 -43.96 -12.11
N ARG A 452 16.49 -43.32 -11.22
CA ARG A 452 16.93 -42.79 -9.93
C ARG A 452 15.91 -43.10 -8.82
N PRO A 453 15.57 -44.38 -8.58
CA PRO A 453 14.58 -44.77 -7.59
C PRO A 453 14.96 -44.32 -6.18
N GLU A 454 16.24 -44.10 -5.91
CA GLU A 454 16.74 -43.57 -4.64
C GLU A 454 16.22 -42.16 -4.31
N ARG A 455 15.71 -41.40 -5.30
CA ARG A 455 15.17 -40.05 -5.10
C ARG A 455 13.68 -40.04 -4.76
N ILE A 456 12.95 -41.12 -5.09
CA ILE A 456 11.49 -41.21 -4.90
C ILE A 456 11.10 -40.94 -3.43
N PRO A 457 11.73 -41.55 -2.40
CA PRO A 457 11.34 -41.30 -1.02
C PRO A 457 11.42 -39.84 -0.59
N THR A 458 12.41 -39.09 -1.12
CA THR A 458 12.57 -37.67 -0.83
C THR A 458 11.45 -36.87 -1.50
N VAL A 459 11.22 -37.11 -2.80
CA VAL A 459 10.21 -36.42 -3.60
C VAL A 459 8.79 -36.66 -3.08
N MET A 460 8.52 -37.81 -2.45
CA MET A 460 7.24 -38.10 -1.81
C MET A 460 6.90 -37.15 -0.64
N GLY A 461 7.80 -36.27 -0.21
CA GLY A 461 7.48 -35.17 0.71
C GLY A 461 6.36 -34.23 0.24
N TYR A 462 6.01 -34.24 -1.05
CA TYR A 462 4.88 -33.49 -1.60
C TYR A 462 3.51 -34.18 -1.42
N GLU A 463 3.47 -35.47 -1.10
CA GLU A 463 2.23 -36.27 -0.96
C GLU A 463 1.16 -35.60 -0.08
N PRO A 464 1.49 -34.97 1.07
CA PRO A 464 0.46 -34.35 1.92
C PRO A 464 -0.27 -33.16 1.29
N PHE A 465 0.32 -32.53 0.26
CA PHE A 465 -0.20 -31.30 -0.34
C PHE A 465 -1.04 -31.56 -1.58
N PHE A 466 -0.72 -32.61 -2.33
CA PHE A 466 -1.43 -32.96 -3.54
C PHE A 466 -2.45 -34.05 -3.26
N ARG A 467 -3.46 -34.15 -4.13
CA ARG A 467 -4.42 -35.26 -4.08
C ARG A 467 -3.72 -36.59 -4.33
N ASP A 468 -2.93 -36.61 -5.41
CA ASP A 468 -2.24 -37.77 -5.95
C ASP A 468 -0.85 -37.31 -6.41
N VAL A 469 0.18 -38.15 -6.24
CA VAL A 469 1.52 -37.92 -6.76
C VAL A 469 1.83 -39.00 -7.80
N HIS A 470 2.08 -38.56 -9.03
CA HIS A 470 2.48 -39.39 -10.15
C HIS A 470 3.99 -39.25 -10.40
N ILE A 471 4.71 -40.36 -10.43
CA ILE A 471 6.15 -40.40 -10.72
C ILE A 471 6.38 -40.94 -12.13
N SER A 472 6.89 -40.09 -13.03
CA SER A 472 7.33 -40.49 -14.36
C SER A 472 8.85 -40.65 -14.36
N MET A 473 9.34 -41.88 -14.51
CA MET A 473 10.77 -42.18 -14.51
C MET A 473 11.08 -43.36 -15.44
N PRO A 474 12.09 -43.26 -16.32
CA PRO A 474 12.45 -44.36 -17.19
C PRO A 474 12.87 -45.58 -16.37
N GLY A 475 12.42 -46.77 -16.78
CA GLY A 475 12.79 -48.03 -16.12
C GLY A 475 12.07 -48.33 -14.80
N LEU A 476 11.13 -47.51 -14.35
CA LEU A 476 10.41 -47.70 -13.08
C LEU A 476 9.56 -48.98 -13.05
N THR A 477 8.99 -49.38 -14.19
CA THR A 477 8.21 -50.61 -14.33
C THR A 477 8.83 -51.56 -15.36
N PRO A 478 8.69 -52.89 -15.18
CA PRO A 478 9.19 -53.86 -16.15
C PRO A 478 8.50 -53.77 -17.51
N ASN A 479 7.25 -53.28 -17.55
CA ASN A 479 6.48 -53.12 -18.77
C ASN A 479 6.42 -51.64 -19.17
N LYS A 480 7.22 -51.26 -20.18
CA LYS A 480 7.33 -49.88 -20.67
C LYS A 480 6.00 -49.24 -21.11
N HIS A 481 4.97 -50.04 -21.38
CA HIS A 481 3.64 -49.56 -21.77
C HIS A 481 2.65 -49.47 -20.61
N GLN A 482 3.06 -49.85 -19.40
CA GLN A 482 2.21 -49.76 -18.23
C GLN A 482 2.13 -48.30 -17.76
N LEU A 483 0.95 -47.71 -17.94
CA LEU A 483 0.59 -46.40 -17.43
C LEU A 483 -0.43 -46.58 -16.31
N ASN A 484 -0.09 -46.11 -15.11
CA ASN A 484 -0.99 -46.05 -13.96
C ASN A 484 -1.12 -44.60 -13.48
N LEU A 485 -2.09 -44.32 -12.60
CA LEU A 485 -2.24 -42.97 -12.03
C LEU A 485 -1.07 -42.55 -11.12
N THR A 486 -0.32 -43.51 -10.55
CA THR A 486 0.77 -43.22 -9.62
C THR A 486 2.15 -43.22 -10.26
N HIS A 487 2.32 -43.87 -11.42
CA HIS A 487 3.61 -43.94 -12.09
C HIS A 487 3.52 -44.37 -13.56
N ASP A 488 4.56 -44.03 -14.31
CA ASP A 488 4.83 -44.50 -15.66
C ASP A 488 6.31 -44.86 -15.86
N SER A 489 6.66 -45.34 -17.05
CA SER A 489 8.05 -45.59 -17.46
C SER A 489 8.41 -44.92 -18.77
N TYR A 490 7.99 -43.67 -18.94
CA TYR A 490 8.23 -42.89 -20.15
C TYR A 490 9.73 -42.62 -20.35
N GLU A 491 10.26 -42.98 -21.52
CA GLU A 491 11.71 -42.99 -21.77
C GLU A 491 12.22 -41.64 -22.30
N GLN A 492 11.38 -40.89 -23.00
CA GLN A 492 11.78 -39.70 -23.72
C GLN A 492 11.82 -38.50 -22.78
N THR A 493 13.02 -37.95 -22.59
CA THR A 493 13.26 -36.78 -21.73
C THR A 493 12.62 -35.50 -22.28
N PHE A 494 12.77 -35.25 -23.58
CA PHE A 494 12.40 -33.98 -24.19
C PHE A 494 10.92 -33.85 -24.57
N THR A 495 10.16 -34.94 -24.49
CA THR A 495 8.73 -34.98 -24.82
C THR A 495 7.88 -35.42 -23.64
N ALA A 496 8.34 -35.20 -22.40
CA ALA A 496 7.64 -35.59 -21.17
C ALA A 496 6.19 -35.05 -21.08
N TYR A 497 5.87 -33.95 -21.77
CA TYR A 497 4.50 -33.43 -21.91
C TYR A 497 3.52 -34.41 -22.57
N LYS A 498 4.02 -35.42 -23.32
CA LYS A 498 3.23 -36.53 -23.87
C LYS A 498 2.84 -37.56 -22.81
N ALA A 499 3.75 -37.90 -21.90
CA ALA A 499 3.45 -38.77 -20.76
C ALA A 499 2.37 -38.14 -19.86
N LEU A 500 2.47 -36.83 -19.66
CA LEU A 500 1.44 -36.03 -19.01
C LEU A 500 0.10 -36.12 -19.77
N GLY A 501 0.10 -35.97 -21.10
CA GLY A 501 -1.08 -36.15 -21.93
C GLY A 501 -1.70 -37.55 -21.82
N ASP A 502 -0.90 -38.60 -21.81
CA ASP A 502 -1.39 -39.97 -21.62
C ASP A 502 -2.05 -40.16 -20.24
N THR A 503 -1.50 -39.51 -19.20
CA THR A 503 -2.09 -39.50 -17.85
C THR A 503 -3.41 -38.73 -17.81
N MET A 504 -3.48 -37.57 -18.49
CA MET A 504 -4.74 -36.83 -18.65
C MET A 504 -5.81 -37.68 -19.33
N LYS A 505 -5.42 -38.47 -20.35
CA LYS A 505 -6.34 -39.38 -21.02
C LYS A 505 -6.85 -40.46 -20.07
N LEU A 506 -5.98 -41.07 -19.27
CA LEU A 506 -6.37 -42.05 -18.25
C LEU A 506 -7.38 -41.45 -17.25
N ILE A 507 -7.20 -40.19 -16.86
CA ILE A 507 -8.10 -39.46 -15.95
C ILE A 507 -9.47 -39.14 -16.59
N LEU A 508 -9.50 -38.84 -17.89
CA LEU A 508 -10.74 -38.58 -18.62
C LEU A 508 -11.52 -39.86 -18.94
N ASP A 509 -10.81 -40.96 -19.19
CA ASP A 509 -11.40 -42.29 -19.46
C ASP A 509 -11.90 -42.99 -18.18
N ALA A 510 -11.55 -42.47 -17.00
CA ALA A 510 -11.97 -43.02 -15.72
C ALA A 510 -13.51 -42.90 -15.52
N PRO A 511 -14.17 -43.94 -14.99
CA PRO A 511 -15.60 -43.89 -14.66
C PRO A 511 -15.97 -42.71 -13.74
N ALA A 512 -17.17 -42.15 -13.87
CA ALA A 512 -17.62 -40.99 -13.09
C ALA A 512 -17.67 -41.22 -11.55
N ASN A 513 -17.68 -42.47 -11.13
CA ASN A 513 -17.63 -42.92 -9.74
C ASN A 513 -16.21 -43.26 -9.25
N ASP A 514 -15.20 -43.19 -10.12
CA ASP A 514 -13.80 -43.38 -9.75
C ASP A 514 -13.25 -42.11 -9.09
N SER A 515 -12.40 -42.27 -8.08
CA SER A 515 -11.64 -41.17 -7.49
C SER A 515 -10.84 -40.37 -8.52
N ALA A 516 -10.33 -40.98 -9.59
CA ALA A 516 -9.58 -40.28 -10.63
C ALA A 516 -10.42 -39.20 -11.36
N SER A 517 -11.73 -39.39 -11.45
CA SER A 517 -12.65 -38.43 -12.09
C SER A 517 -12.72 -37.08 -11.37
N GLN A 518 -12.28 -37.03 -10.11
CA GLN A 518 -12.32 -35.84 -9.25
C GLN A 518 -11.03 -35.00 -9.31
N ILE A 519 -10.06 -35.37 -10.15
CA ILE A 519 -8.83 -34.58 -10.36
C ILE A 519 -9.19 -33.35 -11.19
N GLU A 520 -9.00 -32.15 -10.63
CA GLU A 520 -9.37 -30.86 -11.24
C GLU A 520 -8.25 -30.25 -12.09
N GLY A 521 -7.01 -30.73 -11.94
CA GLY A 521 -5.87 -30.29 -12.74
C GLY A 521 -4.63 -31.13 -12.46
N ILE A 522 -3.60 -30.96 -13.28
CA ILE A 522 -2.28 -31.57 -13.06
C ILE A 522 -1.23 -30.47 -12.99
N PHE A 523 -0.41 -30.54 -11.95
CA PHE A 523 0.73 -29.67 -11.72
C PHE A 523 2.00 -30.47 -12.05
N PHE A 524 2.64 -30.15 -13.17
CA PHE A 524 3.86 -30.78 -13.65
C PHE A 524 5.08 -30.06 -13.08
N PHE A 525 6.07 -30.83 -12.62
CA PHE A 525 7.40 -30.29 -12.36
C PHE A 525 8.51 -31.35 -12.49
N HIS A 526 9.70 -30.89 -12.84
CA HIS A 526 10.90 -31.71 -12.85
C HIS A 526 11.45 -31.91 -11.42
N PHE A 527 12.12 -33.04 -11.16
CA PHE A 527 12.48 -33.44 -9.80
C PHE A 527 13.45 -32.49 -9.07
N ASP A 528 14.25 -31.72 -9.79
CA ASP A 528 15.18 -30.71 -9.24
C ASP A 528 14.53 -29.33 -9.03
N ILE A 529 13.20 -29.25 -9.23
CA ILE A 529 12.38 -28.15 -8.77
C ILE A 529 12.10 -28.31 -7.28
N TRP A 530 12.33 -27.24 -6.52
CA TRP A 530 11.68 -27.07 -5.22
C TRP A 530 10.44 -26.19 -5.37
N LEU A 531 9.35 -26.58 -4.72
CA LEU A 531 8.05 -25.94 -4.79
C LEU A 531 7.51 -25.73 -3.37
N ASP A 532 7.03 -24.55 -3.05
CA ASP A 532 6.25 -24.26 -1.84
C ASP A 532 4.75 -24.38 -2.19
N PRO A 533 4.07 -25.47 -1.81
CA PRO A 533 2.70 -25.70 -2.24
C PRO A 533 1.72 -24.64 -1.71
N MET A 534 2.00 -24.11 -0.51
CA MET A 534 1.11 -23.17 0.18
C MET A 534 1.15 -21.77 -0.44
N ALA A 535 2.25 -21.43 -1.12
CA ALA A 535 2.41 -20.15 -1.80
C ALA A 535 1.54 -19.99 -3.06
N PHE A 536 0.89 -21.05 -3.55
CA PHE A 536 0.00 -21.02 -4.72
C PHE A 536 -1.50 -20.88 -4.38
N ALA A 537 -1.83 -20.61 -3.10
CA ALA A 537 -3.21 -20.52 -2.63
C ALA A 537 -4.07 -19.44 -3.31
N HIS A 538 -3.45 -18.42 -3.89
CA HIS A 538 -4.12 -17.28 -4.52
C HIS A 538 -4.11 -17.34 -6.06
N GLU A 539 -3.55 -18.39 -6.65
CA GLU A 539 -3.46 -18.53 -8.10
C GLU A 539 -4.78 -18.97 -8.73
N ASN A 540 -4.99 -18.60 -9.99
CA ASN A 540 -6.22 -18.93 -10.70
C ASN A 540 -6.16 -20.34 -11.30
N PHE A 541 -6.68 -21.34 -10.57
CA PHE A 541 -6.69 -22.75 -10.98
C PHE A 541 -7.51 -23.07 -12.23
N GLU A 542 -8.22 -22.09 -12.80
CA GLU A 542 -8.86 -22.23 -14.11
C GLU A 542 -7.91 -21.93 -15.27
N ASN A 543 -6.77 -21.27 -15.05
CA ASN A 543 -5.83 -20.92 -16.10
C ASN A 543 -4.68 -21.93 -16.20
N ILE A 544 -4.07 -22.01 -17.38
CA ILE A 544 -2.77 -22.67 -17.54
C ILE A 544 -1.71 -21.80 -16.88
N TRP A 545 -0.83 -22.37 -16.07
CA TRP A 545 0.27 -21.61 -15.46
C TRP A 545 1.59 -21.96 -16.11
N LEU A 546 2.30 -20.94 -16.58
CA LEU A 546 3.65 -21.04 -17.12
C LEU A 546 4.56 -20.03 -16.41
N PRO A 547 5.77 -20.41 -16.01
CA PRO A 547 6.69 -19.44 -15.43
C PRO A 547 7.25 -18.49 -16.51
N ASP A 548 7.52 -17.25 -16.12
CA ASP A 548 8.12 -16.20 -16.96
C ASP A 548 9.17 -15.43 -16.14
N MET A 549 10.43 -15.79 -16.33
CA MET A 549 11.55 -15.46 -15.44
C MET A 549 12.71 -14.80 -16.20
N ASP A 550 13.67 -14.20 -15.48
CA ASP A 550 14.97 -13.79 -16.03
C ASP A 550 15.81 -15.04 -16.38
N GLY A 551 15.45 -15.64 -17.51
CA GLY A 551 15.90 -16.90 -18.09
C GLY A 551 15.15 -17.06 -19.42
N PRO A 552 14.75 -18.28 -19.83
CA PRO A 552 13.80 -18.49 -20.92
C PRO A 552 12.50 -17.68 -20.84
N ARG A 553 12.52 -16.39 -21.20
CA ARG A 553 11.33 -15.55 -21.24
C ARG A 553 10.31 -16.19 -22.17
N TYR A 554 9.05 -16.15 -21.75
CA TYR A 554 7.99 -16.67 -22.60
C TYR A 554 7.85 -15.77 -23.83
N LEU A 555 8.25 -16.29 -24.99
CA LEU A 555 8.35 -15.52 -26.23
C LEU A 555 7.80 -16.34 -27.39
N CYS A 556 6.85 -15.77 -28.12
CA CYS A 556 6.36 -16.33 -29.37
C CYS A 556 7.02 -15.61 -30.55
N MET A 557 7.49 -16.39 -31.52
CA MET A 557 8.27 -15.91 -32.65
C MET A 557 7.90 -16.67 -33.93
N THR A 558 8.25 -16.07 -35.05
CA THR A 558 8.27 -16.71 -36.36
C THR A 558 9.71 -16.92 -36.80
N GLU A 559 9.92 -17.78 -37.79
CA GLU A 559 11.25 -18.04 -38.38
C GLU A 559 11.96 -16.76 -38.85
N LYS A 560 11.22 -15.71 -39.24
CA LYS A 560 11.79 -14.42 -39.70
C LYS A 560 12.22 -13.48 -38.58
N THR A 561 11.57 -13.56 -37.42
CA THR A 561 11.84 -12.69 -36.25
C THR A 561 12.85 -13.29 -35.30
N GLN A 562 13.24 -14.54 -35.53
CA GLN A 562 14.13 -15.33 -34.68
C GLN A 562 15.54 -14.72 -34.57
N ASP A 563 16.14 -14.36 -35.71
CA ASP A 563 17.53 -13.86 -35.78
C ASP A 563 17.71 -12.48 -35.11
N GLU A 564 16.63 -11.72 -34.94
CA GLU A 564 16.67 -10.37 -34.37
C GLU A 564 16.46 -10.35 -32.85
N ILE A 565 15.83 -11.39 -32.28
CA ILE A 565 15.30 -11.36 -30.91
C ILE A 565 16.21 -12.09 -29.91
N MET A 566 17.00 -13.08 -30.32
CA MET A 566 17.65 -13.99 -29.36
C MET A 566 19.18 -14.05 -29.48
N GLY A 567 19.86 -13.63 -28.41
CA GLY A 567 21.24 -14.00 -28.09
C GLY A 567 21.27 -14.97 -26.91
N HIS A 568 22.08 -16.04 -27.02
CA HIS A 568 22.48 -16.96 -25.94
C HIS A 568 21.45 -17.96 -25.40
N TRP A 569 20.89 -18.80 -26.27
CA TRP A 569 20.26 -20.05 -25.85
C TRP A 569 20.94 -21.23 -26.54
N TYR A 570 21.36 -22.24 -25.78
CA TYR A 570 22.33 -23.25 -26.23
C TYR A 570 21.84 -24.18 -27.36
N TRP A 571 20.52 -24.44 -27.48
CA TRP A 571 19.96 -25.28 -28.54
C TRP A 571 19.46 -24.50 -29.77
N PHE A 572 19.51 -23.16 -29.78
CA PHE A 572 19.01 -22.38 -30.92
C PHE A 572 19.89 -22.52 -32.17
N ASP A 573 21.19 -22.79 -32.01
CA ASP A 573 22.11 -23.07 -33.13
C ASP A 573 21.90 -24.47 -33.76
N SER A 574 20.96 -25.28 -33.26
CA SER A 574 20.75 -26.68 -33.68
C SER A 574 19.57 -26.93 -34.63
N GLY A 575 18.75 -25.92 -34.96
CA GLY A 575 17.57 -26.07 -35.82
C GLY A 575 16.33 -26.67 -35.12
N ALA A 576 16.29 -26.68 -33.79
CA ALA A 576 15.21 -27.26 -32.98
C ALA A 576 13.83 -26.58 -33.13
N GLN A 577 13.76 -25.43 -33.81
CA GLN A 577 12.53 -24.69 -34.10
C GLN A 577 11.70 -25.28 -35.25
N HIS A 578 12.35 -25.94 -36.23
CA HIS A 578 11.66 -26.45 -37.41
C HIS A 578 10.59 -27.49 -37.04
N PRO A 579 10.87 -28.46 -36.15
CA PRO A 579 9.85 -29.41 -35.71
C PRO A 579 8.66 -28.77 -35.00
N ALA A 580 8.86 -27.68 -34.26
CA ALA A 580 7.77 -26.97 -33.56
C ALA A 580 6.82 -26.29 -34.56
N SER A 581 7.38 -25.64 -35.58
CA SER A 581 6.61 -25.04 -36.67
C SER A 581 5.90 -26.10 -37.54
N ASP A 582 6.56 -27.23 -37.81
CA ASP A 582 5.97 -28.34 -38.57
C ASP A 582 4.82 -29.00 -37.79
N ALA A 583 4.98 -29.19 -36.48
CA ALA A 583 3.90 -29.64 -35.62
C ALA A 583 2.72 -28.66 -35.62
N ALA A 584 2.95 -27.35 -35.48
CA ALA A 584 1.90 -26.34 -35.52
C ALA A 584 1.13 -26.35 -36.86
N ARG A 585 1.84 -26.55 -37.97
CA ARG A 585 1.23 -26.70 -39.31
C ARG A 585 0.39 -27.95 -39.40
N GLU A 586 0.84 -29.08 -38.87
CA GLU A 586 0.04 -30.31 -38.84
C GLU A 586 -1.23 -30.14 -37.98
N VAL A 587 -1.16 -29.44 -36.84
CA VAL A 587 -2.36 -29.13 -36.05
C VAL A 587 -3.31 -28.26 -36.88
N HIS A 588 -2.80 -27.26 -37.60
CA HIS A 588 -3.63 -26.42 -38.49
C HIS A 588 -4.30 -27.24 -39.60
N ASP A 589 -3.56 -28.13 -40.26
CA ASP A 589 -4.06 -28.94 -41.36
C ASP A 589 -5.13 -29.95 -40.91
N ARG A 590 -4.96 -30.55 -39.71
CA ARG A 590 -5.88 -31.57 -39.18
C ARG A 590 -7.04 -30.99 -38.37
N PHE A 591 -6.81 -29.88 -37.65
CA PHE A 591 -7.72 -29.33 -36.63
C PHE A 591 -7.94 -27.81 -36.75
N GLY A 592 -7.68 -27.20 -37.91
CA GLY A 592 -7.82 -25.75 -38.11
C GLY A 592 -9.23 -25.19 -37.94
N GLN A 593 -10.26 -26.04 -37.80
CA GLN A 593 -11.62 -25.62 -37.41
C GLN A 593 -11.79 -25.52 -35.88
N ASP A 594 -11.03 -26.32 -35.12
CA ASP A 594 -11.12 -26.41 -33.66
C ASP A 594 -10.10 -25.52 -32.94
N PHE A 595 -8.94 -25.30 -33.57
CA PHE A 595 -7.85 -24.48 -33.05
C PHE A 595 -7.54 -23.28 -33.94
N ASN A 596 -7.37 -22.11 -33.30
CA ASN A 596 -6.92 -20.88 -33.93
C ASN A 596 -5.39 -20.80 -33.89
N ILE A 597 -4.75 -21.12 -35.02
CA ILE A 597 -3.31 -21.29 -35.13
C ILE A 597 -2.76 -20.32 -36.17
N LYS A 598 -1.64 -19.68 -35.84
CA LYS A 598 -0.79 -19.01 -36.82
C LYS A 598 0.28 -20.00 -37.27
N GLY A 599 0.19 -20.49 -38.49
CA GLY A 599 0.95 -21.65 -38.97
C GLY A 599 2.48 -21.49 -39.03
N ASP A 600 3.00 -20.29 -38.78
CA ASP A 600 4.43 -19.96 -38.72
C ASP A 600 4.90 -19.46 -37.33
N GLU A 601 4.01 -19.41 -36.34
CA GLU A 601 4.32 -18.97 -34.96
C GLU A 601 4.64 -20.19 -34.08
N PHE A 602 5.77 -20.16 -33.40
CA PHE A 602 6.12 -21.07 -32.30
C PHE A 602 6.51 -20.25 -31.07
N CYS A 603 6.38 -20.83 -29.88
CA CYS A 603 6.75 -20.17 -28.63
C CYS A 603 7.82 -20.96 -27.90
N ALA A 604 8.68 -20.24 -27.18
CA ALA A 604 9.67 -20.77 -26.27
C ALA A 604 9.39 -20.25 -24.86
N GLY A 605 9.65 -21.06 -23.85
CA GLY A 605 9.54 -20.66 -22.45
C GLY A 605 9.97 -21.78 -21.52
N TRP A 606 10.20 -21.44 -20.26
CA TRP A 606 10.61 -22.42 -19.27
C TRP A 606 9.50 -23.46 -19.01
N ALA A 607 9.83 -24.75 -19.13
CA ALA A 607 8.86 -25.86 -19.13
C ALA A 607 9.16 -26.96 -18.10
N ASP A 608 10.07 -26.72 -17.15
CA ASP A 608 10.33 -27.63 -16.04
C ASP A 608 9.26 -27.56 -14.94
N LEU A 609 8.32 -26.63 -15.03
CA LEU A 609 7.27 -26.37 -14.05
C LEU A 609 6.06 -25.75 -14.76
N TYR A 610 4.87 -26.34 -14.65
CA TYR A 610 3.63 -25.76 -15.19
C TYR A 610 2.36 -26.44 -14.64
N TYR A 611 1.22 -25.76 -14.72
CA TYR A 611 -0.07 -26.30 -14.29
C TYR A 611 -1.08 -26.27 -15.43
N ILE A 612 -1.79 -27.38 -15.63
CA ILE A 612 -2.86 -27.52 -16.62
C ILE A 612 -4.17 -27.90 -15.91
N PRO A 613 -5.25 -27.10 -16.05
CA PRO A 613 -6.55 -27.42 -15.49
C PRO A 613 -7.30 -28.47 -16.33
N ARG A 614 -8.18 -29.24 -15.70
CA ARG A 614 -8.96 -30.33 -16.32
C ARG A 614 -9.68 -29.91 -17.59
N ARG A 615 -10.18 -28.67 -17.64
CA ARG A 615 -10.91 -28.13 -18.81
C ARG A 615 -10.08 -28.11 -20.11
N PHE A 616 -8.76 -28.16 -20.02
CA PHE A 616 -7.86 -28.19 -21.18
C PHE A 616 -7.20 -29.54 -21.43
N PHE A 617 -7.56 -30.60 -20.68
CA PHE A 617 -6.96 -31.93 -20.88
C PHE A 617 -7.19 -32.47 -22.29
N ALA A 618 -8.41 -32.34 -22.82
CA ALA A 618 -8.72 -32.82 -24.17
C ALA A 618 -7.86 -32.13 -25.24
N ASP A 619 -7.70 -30.80 -25.13
CA ASP A 619 -6.85 -30.03 -26.03
C ASP A 619 -5.38 -30.44 -25.89
N TRP A 620 -4.90 -30.57 -24.65
CA TRP A 620 -3.52 -30.98 -24.35
C TRP A 620 -3.19 -32.38 -24.88
N ILE A 621 -4.11 -33.35 -24.76
CA ILE A 621 -3.94 -34.72 -25.26
C ILE A 621 -3.69 -34.73 -26.78
N ILE A 622 -4.47 -33.94 -27.53
CA ILE A 622 -4.35 -33.86 -28.99
C ILE A 622 -3.01 -33.21 -29.35
N LEU A 623 -2.73 -32.04 -28.77
CA LEU A 623 -1.54 -31.25 -29.08
C LEU A 623 -0.26 -31.99 -28.69
N SER A 624 -0.19 -32.56 -27.48
CA SER A 624 1.00 -33.29 -27.01
C SER A 624 1.31 -34.52 -27.85
N THR A 625 0.28 -35.18 -28.40
CA THR A 625 0.47 -36.31 -29.30
C THR A 625 1.15 -35.89 -30.60
N ILE A 626 0.72 -34.76 -31.18
CA ILE A 626 1.28 -34.24 -32.44
C ILE A 626 2.69 -33.67 -32.20
N TYR A 627 2.86 -32.83 -31.20
CA TYR A 627 4.16 -32.22 -30.89
C TYR A 627 5.21 -33.30 -30.55
N ALA A 628 4.83 -34.36 -29.85
CA ALA A 628 5.74 -35.45 -29.57
C ALA A 628 6.06 -36.31 -30.81
N SER A 629 5.16 -36.43 -31.79
CA SER A 629 5.47 -37.15 -33.04
C SER A 629 6.48 -36.42 -33.94
N HIS A 630 6.67 -35.13 -33.71
CA HIS A 630 7.71 -34.31 -34.33
C HIS A 630 8.96 -34.16 -33.45
N ASP A 631 9.06 -34.89 -32.33
CA ASP A 631 10.20 -34.79 -31.41
C ASP A 631 10.47 -33.36 -30.91
N VAL A 632 9.42 -32.54 -30.73
CA VAL A 632 9.58 -31.14 -30.31
C VAL A 632 10.08 -31.07 -28.88
N PHE A 633 11.18 -30.35 -28.67
CA PHE A 633 11.76 -30.09 -27.35
C PHE A 633 10.73 -29.43 -26.40
N HIS A 634 10.60 -29.94 -25.18
CA HIS A 634 9.54 -29.52 -24.23
C HIS A 634 9.44 -28.01 -23.98
N GLU A 635 10.52 -27.24 -23.93
CA GLU A 635 10.45 -25.78 -23.78
C GLU A 635 9.85 -25.05 -24.99
N LEU A 636 9.89 -25.68 -26.17
CA LEU A 636 9.19 -25.21 -27.36
C LEU A 636 7.78 -25.80 -27.43
N GLY A 637 7.64 -27.08 -27.10
CA GLY A 637 6.38 -27.82 -27.17
C GLY A 637 5.35 -27.29 -26.19
N VAL A 638 5.67 -27.26 -24.89
CA VAL A 638 4.76 -26.81 -23.82
C VAL A 638 4.31 -25.37 -24.07
N ALA A 639 5.24 -24.48 -24.38
CA ALA A 639 4.94 -23.07 -24.65
C ALA A 639 4.06 -22.90 -25.90
N SER A 640 4.37 -23.60 -27.00
CA SER A 640 3.59 -23.51 -28.24
C SER A 640 2.19 -24.13 -28.10
N MET A 641 2.07 -25.27 -27.42
CA MET A 641 0.77 -25.90 -27.17
C MET A 641 -0.11 -25.02 -26.28
N ALA A 642 0.45 -24.44 -25.22
CA ALA A 642 -0.26 -23.51 -24.36
C ALA A 642 -0.74 -22.28 -25.15
N ARG A 643 0.11 -21.73 -26.04
CA ARG A 643 -0.27 -20.65 -26.96
C ARG A 643 -1.46 -21.01 -27.85
N ILE A 644 -1.45 -22.21 -28.43
CA ILE A 644 -2.55 -22.68 -29.28
C ILE A 644 -3.85 -22.76 -28.48
N ILE A 645 -3.82 -23.37 -27.28
CA ILE A 645 -5.00 -23.45 -26.40
C ILE A 645 -5.49 -22.05 -26.05
N ASP A 646 -4.57 -21.15 -25.71
CA ASP A 646 -4.88 -19.78 -25.35
C ASP A 646 -5.58 -19.02 -26.48
N MET A 647 -5.02 -19.05 -27.68
CA MET A 647 -5.62 -18.41 -28.85
C MET A 647 -6.97 -19.02 -29.27
N SER A 648 -7.20 -20.29 -28.93
CA SER A 648 -8.39 -21.04 -29.35
C SER A 648 -9.52 -21.02 -28.33
N ARG A 649 -9.21 -20.88 -27.03
CA ARG A 649 -10.16 -21.01 -25.92
C ARG A 649 -10.40 -19.71 -25.15
N ARG A 650 -9.75 -18.61 -25.53
CA ARG A 650 -10.06 -17.26 -25.04
C ARG A 650 -11.52 -16.90 -25.30
N THR A 651 -12.23 -16.49 -24.25
CA THR A 651 -13.58 -15.93 -24.35
C THR A 651 -13.58 -14.46 -24.73
N HIS A 652 -12.50 -13.74 -24.40
CA HIS A 652 -12.30 -12.33 -24.72
C HIS A 652 -10.89 -12.11 -25.29
N PRO A 653 -10.70 -11.25 -26.32
CA PRO A 653 -9.39 -11.06 -26.95
C PRO A 653 -8.26 -10.63 -26.00
N THR A 654 -8.61 -9.92 -24.91
CA THR A 654 -7.68 -9.32 -23.95
C THR A 654 -7.50 -10.11 -22.66
N LEU A 655 -8.26 -11.18 -22.43
CA LEU A 655 -8.17 -11.99 -21.21
C LEU A 655 -7.57 -13.36 -21.55
N PRO A 656 -6.26 -13.57 -21.35
CA PRO A 656 -5.63 -14.85 -21.64
C PRO A 656 -6.18 -15.94 -20.72
N VAL A 657 -6.21 -17.18 -21.22
CA VAL A 657 -6.47 -18.38 -20.41
C VAL A 657 -5.17 -18.99 -19.87
N MET A 658 -4.07 -18.25 -20.01
CA MET A 658 -2.77 -18.52 -19.42
C MET A 658 -2.45 -17.45 -18.37
N THR A 659 -1.69 -17.85 -17.35
CA THR A 659 -1.16 -16.98 -16.31
C THR A 659 0.35 -17.21 -16.24
N HIS A 660 1.09 -16.11 -16.39
CA HIS A 660 2.54 -16.10 -16.30
C HIS A 660 2.99 -15.68 -14.91
N PHE A 661 4.03 -16.32 -14.37
CA PHE A 661 4.58 -15.95 -13.07
C PHE A 661 6.10 -15.93 -13.00
N GLY A 662 6.66 -14.88 -12.39
CA GLY A 662 8.10 -14.58 -12.44
C GLY A 662 8.81 -14.49 -11.08
N ASP A 663 8.24 -15.12 -10.05
CA ASP A 663 8.74 -15.08 -8.67
C ASP A 663 9.41 -16.38 -8.21
N CYS A 664 9.62 -17.35 -9.11
CA CYS A 664 10.52 -18.48 -8.84
C CYS A 664 11.97 -17.99 -8.65
N TRP A 665 12.87 -18.90 -8.30
CA TRP A 665 14.31 -18.70 -8.31
C TRP A 665 14.97 -19.51 -9.43
N GLY A 666 15.98 -18.91 -10.05
CA GLY A 666 16.84 -19.60 -11.01
C GLY A 666 16.55 -19.24 -12.47
N GLY A 667 17.40 -19.79 -13.34
CA GLY A 667 17.37 -19.67 -14.80
C GLY A 667 18.38 -20.66 -15.40
N CYS A 668 18.44 -20.80 -16.72
CA CYS A 668 19.29 -21.81 -17.40
C CYS A 668 20.78 -21.73 -17.03
N CYS A 669 21.27 -20.55 -16.63
CA CYS A 669 22.67 -20.31 -16.26
C CYS A 669 22.86 -19.95 -14.77
N ALA A 670 21.82 -20.12 -13.94
CA ALA A 670 21.93 -19.87 -12.51
C ALA A 670 22.72 -20.99 -11.84
N GLY A 671 23.55 -20.63 -10.85
CA GLY A 671 24.28 -21.61 -10.04
C GLY A 671 23.35 -22.36 -9.07
N TYR A 672 23.88 -22.82 -7.94
CA TYR A 672 23.05 -23.42 -6.89
C TYR A 672 22.42 -22.36 -5.98
N PRO A 673 21.18 -22.55 -5.52
CA PRO A 673 20.53 -21.62 -4.59
C PRO A 673 21.20 -21.64 -3.22
N LYS A 674 21.18 -20.51 -2.51
CA LYS A 674 21.56 -20.43 -1.09
C LYS A 674 20.39 -20.84 -0.21
N GLY A 675 20.67 -21.36 0.99
CA GLY A 675 19.65 -21.80 1.95
C GLY A 675 18.47 -20.81 2.18
N PRO A 676 18.71 -19.50 2.39
CA PRO A 676 17.62 -18.53 2.51
C PRO A 676 16.76 -18.41 1.25
N GLU A 677 17.35 -18.48 0.06
CA GLU A 677 16.61 -18.32 -1.21
C GLU A 677 15.59 -19.46 -1.41
N ILE A 678 15.91 -20.67 -0.95
CA ILE A 678 15.01 -21.83 -0.96
C ILE A 678 13.74 -21.58 -0.12
N LEU A 679 13.84 -20.78 0.95
CA LEU A 679 12.74 -20.49 1.87
C LEU A 679 11.90 -19.27 1.46
N TRP A 680 12.52 -18.23 0.90
CA TRP A 680 11.81 -16.98 0.56
C TRP A 680 11.16 -16.99 -0.83
N LYS A 681 11.57 -17.91 -1.73
CA LYS A 681 11.01 -18.05 -3.07
C LYS A 681 10.01 -19.21 -3.10
N ARG A 682 8.89 -19.03 -3.79
CA ARG A 682 7.81 -20.03 -3.85
C ARG A 682 8.15 -21.25 -4.71
N CYS A 683 9.13 -21.11 -5.60
CA CYS A 683 9.63 -22.19 -6.45
C CYS A 683 11.08 -21.89 -6.84
N GLY A 684 11.80 -22.89 -7.32
CA GLY A 684 13.05 -22.67 -8.05
C GLY A 684 13.65 -23.94 -8.62
N HIS A 685 14.70 -23.78 -9.41
CA HIS A 685 15.35 -24.84 -10.19
C HIS A 685 16.79 -25.12 -9.73
N HIS A 686 17.33 -26.30 -10.08
CA HIS A 686 18.66 -26.79 -9.66
C HIS A 686 18.79 -27.04 -8.15
N LEU A 687 17.79 -27.69 -7.53
CA LEU A 687 17.95 -28.18 -6.16
C LEU A 687 19.09 -29.20 -6.07
N ASN A 688 20.18 -28.83 -5.40
CA ASN A 688 21.34 -29.72 -5.27
C ASN A 688 21.07 -30.85 -4.27
N TYR A 689 20.66 -32.00 -4.79
CA TYR A 689 20.42 -33.21 -4.01
C TYR A 689 21.66 -33.87 -3.38
N MET A 690 22.87 -33.41 -3.73
CA MET A 690 24.12 -33.83 -3.09
C MET A 690 24.43 -32.96 -1.86
N ASN A 691 23.87 -31.75 -1.80
CA ASN A 691 23.98 -30.89 -0.64
C ASN A 691 22.84 -31.19 0.35
N GLN A 692 23.18 -31.89 1.43
CA GLN A 692 22.23 -32.25 2.49
C GLN A 692 21.56 -31.02 3.13
N GLU A 693 22.24 -29.87 3.17
CA GLU A 693 21.66 -28.63 3.68
C GLU A 693 20.50 -28.14 2.80
N HIS A 694 20.65 -28.17 1.47
CA HIS A 694 19.62 -27.71 0.55
C HIS A 694 18.39 -28.61 0.61
N VAL A 695 18.60 -29.93 0.57
CA VAL A 695 17.53 -30.93 0.67
C VAL A 695 16.80 -30.79 2.00
N LYS A 696 17.55 -30.71 3.12
CA LYS A 696 16.96 -30.60 4.46
C LYS A 696 16.21 -29.28 4.64
N THR A 697 16.71 -28.18 4.07
CA THR A 697 16.04 -26.87 4.14
C THR A 697 14.68 -26.91 3.46
N HIS A 698 14.63 -27.43 2.23
CA HIS A 698 13.39 -27.52 1.46
C HIS A 698 12.41 -28.55 2.03
N TYR A 699 12.83 -29.81 2.11
CA TYR A 699 11.94 -30.90 2.55
C TYR A 699 11.60 -30.80 4.04
N GLY A 700 12.46 -30.17 4.86
CA GLY A 700 12.13 -29.83 6.24
C GLY A 700 11.11 -28.69 6.39
N ARG A 701 10.98 -27.78 5.39
CA ARG A 701 9.82 -26.87 5.30
C ARG A 701 8.56 -27.66 5.00
N LEU A 702 8.58 -28.51 3.97
CA LEU A 702 7.41 -29.32 3.58
C LEU A 702 6.91 -30.19 4.73
N GLU A 703 7.80 -30.83 5.50
CA GLU A 703 7.40 -31.65 6.64
C GLU A 703 6.70 -30.82 7.73
N ARG A 704 7.17 -29.60 8.00
CA ARG A 704 6.55 -28.69 8.97
C ARG A 704 5.17 -28.23 8.51
N GLU A 705 5.04 -27.86 7.24
CA GLU A 705 3.77 -27.43 6.64
C GLU A 705 2.77 -28.57 6.55
N ALA A 706 3.21 -29.78 6.21
CA ALA A 706 2.36 -30.97 6.19
C ALA A 706 1.75 -31.27 7.57
N LYS A 707 2.49 -31.06 8.66
CA LYS A 707 1.98 -31.20 10.03
C LYS A 707 0.89 -30.19 10.38
N MET A 708 0.84 -29.05 9.70
CA MET A 708 -0.18 -28.02 9.91
C MET A 708 -1.46 -28.30 9.11
N LEU A 709 -1.39 -29.09 8.03
CA LEU A 709 -2.57 -29.44 7.23
C LEU A 709 -3.59 -30.22 8.08
N GLY A 710 -4.87 -29.90 7.89
CA GLY A 710 -5.99 -30.46 8.66
C GLY A 710 -6.15 -29.88 10.07
N SER A 711 -5.20 -29.06 10.54
CA SER A 711 -5.29 -28.38 11.84
C SER A 711 -6.20 -27.15 11.77
N ASN A 712 -6.70 -26.72 12.93
CA ASN A 712 -7.56 -25.54 13.02
C ASN A 712 -6.74 -24.29 12.69
N VAL A 713 -7.22 -23.44 11.78
CA VAL A 713 -6.49 -22.24 11.33
C VAL A 713 -6.10 -21.33 12.51
N THR A 714 -6.92 -21.29 13.58
CA THR A 714 -6.63 -20.54 14.81
C THR A 714 -5.48 -21.12 15.65
N GLU A 715 -5.25 -22.43 15.61
CA GLU A 715 -4.14 -23.08 16.32
C GLU A 715 -2.84 -23.00 15.54
N VAL A 716 -2.91 -23.09 14.20
CA VAL A 716 -1.75 -22.94 13.31
C VAL A 716 -1.19 -21.52 13.36
N VAL A 717 -2.02 -20.49 13.36
CA VAL A 717 -1.56 -19.09 13.49
C VAL A 717 -0.87 -18.86 14.83
N ARG A 718 -1.36 -19.47 15.92
CA ARG A 718 -0.73 -19.38 17.25
C ARG A 718 0.61 -20.13 17.30
N GLY A 719 0.71 -21.31 16.68
CA GLY A 719 1.97 -22.08 16.60
C GLY A 719 3.03 -21.45 15.69
N ARG A 720 2.62 -20.79 14.59
CA ARG A 720 3.54 -20.12 13.65
C ARG A 720 4.16 -18.85 14.28
N GLU A 721 3.42 -18.16 15.17
CA GLU A 721 3.96 -17.06 15.99
C GLU A 721 5.04 -17.55 16.98
N ASP A 722 4.89 -18.76 17.53
CA ASP A 722 5.87 -19.37 18.45
C ASP A 722 7.11 -19.89 17.69
N ASP A 723 6.95 -20.47 16.49
CA ASP A 723 8.05 -20.92 15.64
C ASP A 723 8.84 -19.77 15.02
N GLU A 724 8.19 -18.68 14.58
CA GLU A 724 8.87 -17.46 14.12
C GLU A 724 9.65 -16.79 15.25
N ARG A 725 9.15 -16.86 16.48
CA ARG A 725 9.86 -16.40 17.68
C ARG A 725 11.09 -17.27 17.95
N MET A 726 10.97 -18.60 17.84
CA MET A 726 12.10 -19.52 18.03
C MET A 726 13.17 -19.39 16.93
N LEU A 727 12.77 -19.16 15.68
CA LEU A 727 13.69 -18.93 14.56
C LEU A 727 14.37 -17.56 14.63
N LYS A 728 13.70 -16.53 15.16
CA LYS A 728 14.35 -15.24 15.49
C LYS A 728 15.32 -15.37 16.65
N GLU A 729 15.02 -16.19 17.64
CA GLU A 729 15.93 -16.47 18.78
C GLU A 729 17.13 -17.31 18.36
N LEU A 730 16.99 -18.26 17.42
CA LEU A 730 18.10 -19.03 16.84
C LEU A 730 18.93 -18.24 15.82
N GLY A 731 18.30 -17.38 15.01
CA GLY A 731 18.99 -16.47 14.09
C GLY A 731 19.79 -15.36 14.80
N GLY A 732 19.42 -15.02 16.03
CA GLY A 732 20.18 -14.11 16.89
C GLY A 732 21.48 -14.70 17.44
N LEU A 733 21.64 -16.03 17.42
CA LEU A 733 22.80 -16.74 17.97
C LEU A 733 23.91 -17.05 16.95
N MET A 734 23.67 -16.83 15.65
CA MET A 734 24.68 -17.03 14.59
C MET A 734 25.41 -15.76 14.14
N VAL A 735 25.17 -14.60 14.79
CA VAL A 735 25.86 -13.33 14.47
C VAL A 735 27.13 -13.10 15.31
N GLU A 736 27.44 -13.96 16.30
CA GLU A 736 28.60 -13.78 17.19
C GLU A 736 29.75 -14.81 17.04
N VAL A 737 29.72 -15.72 16.07
CA VAL A 737 30.88 -16.62 15.82
C VAL A 737 31.23 -16.62 14.33
N GLY A 738 32.04 -15.65 13.94
CA GLY A 738 32.57 -15.51 12.58
C GLY A 738 33.68 -14.48 12.49
N GLY A 739 34.52 -14.40 13.53
CA GLY A 739 35.80 -13.72 13.46
C GLY A 739 36.89 -14.73 13.10
N ASP A 740 37.64 -14.39 12.05
CA ASP A 740 39.03 -14.77 11.77
C ASP A 740 39.32 -15.73 10.59
N THR A 741 40.22 -15.24 9.71
CA THR A 741 40.97 -15.90 8.61
C THR A 741 40.16 -16.48 7.43
N GLY A 742 40.52 -16.37 6.14
CA GLY A 742 41.66 -15.86 5.40
C GLY A 742 41.58 -16.42 3.96
N THR A 743 41.90 -15.58 2.96
CA THR A 743 42.32 -15.94 1.58
C THR A 743 41.52 -16.99 0.79
N GLU A 744 40.67 -16.55 -0.16
CA GLU A 744 40.29 -17.34 -1.35
C GLU A 744 40.81 -16.63 -2.61
N ASP A 745 41.78 -17.27 -3.25
CA ASP A 745 42.22 -17.02 -4.61
C ASP A 745 42.40 -18.38 -5.28
N SER A 746 42.04 -18.47 -6.57
CA SER A 746 42.01 -19.66 -7.42
C SER A 746 40.91 -20.69 -7.10
N TRP A 747 39.96 -20.86 -8.04
CA TRP A 747 39.72 -22.09 -8.80
C TRP A 747 38.50 -21.86 -9.72
N SER A 748 38.74 -21.15 -10.82
CA SER A 748 37.94 -21.30 -12.04
C SER A 748 38.63 -22.34 -12.92
N LYS A 749 37.94 -23.46 -13.20
CA LYS A 749 38.02 -24.25 -14.45
C LYS A 749 37.27 -25.57 -14.30
N HIS A 750 36.55 -25.89 -15.38
CA HIS A 750 35.67 -27.03 -15.61
C HIS A 750 34.28 -26.88 -14.96
N TRP A 751 33.37 -26.20 -15.67
CA TRP A 751 32.24 -26.84 -16.35
C TRP A 751 31.95 -26.09 -17.64
#